data_AF-A0A1V9DNL2-F1
#
_entry.id   AF-A0A1V9DNL2-F1
#
_cell.length_a   1.000
_cell.length_b   1.000
_cell.length_c   1.000
_cell.angle_alpha   90.00
_cell.angle_beta   90.00
_cell.angle_gamma   90.00
#
_symmetry.space_group_name_H-M   'P 1'
#
loop_
_entity.id
_entity.type
_entity.pdbx_description
1 polymer ?
#
loop_
_entity_poly.entity_id
_entity_poly.type
_entity_poly.pdbx_seq_one_letter_code
_entity_poly.pdbx_strand_id
1 'polypeptide(L)'
;MATAQLVSIIIPAWKATWFETAVQSALQQDYPACEIIIGDDSQDDAIAAMVARLRPTARWPIAYHRNRPSLGESQNGAACLAKAQGDYIKFLHDDDVLEPTCVSRLVQAMAPHPTIVMATAQRLRIDAQGDPLPPNEGNTPLFQRDSVLHGGDIINFTAGRPLNFIGEPSVVLFRAAALRATLQQDALHMLAGQSMPFLADLALYIKVLRFGHLAFVSQPLARYRISRSQTLSTSRSKEERVLASWRNLPQAIKQRGWHDPTRSPDQIRVAPLAQPTAFSECDLIQAIRASLRQSQLTLWLDSRALCPARQALSQQFFTARAAARCTLFIDARGGDGLAWARTLASLPASTPGLSWQLIALTDGGVDALPATTERLSLAGAAGIHALNARCRTLDSDWLLFVAAGSRLLPSGLNALAGALTAAEGCQAIYADGLYAAEGAPSALLFRPDFSLDFFLSSPAQMARHWLFRREWVVAEGGFDPACPQAFELACQLRLIESAGAAAIGHLTEPLVEHGAPPTPWPEERALLLAHLRRRGFEHAQVEPAPHGLWRLHYRQAATPLVTIALLAYSAASAARGLSSLLATTRYAHYEVLIVAAECDDAGALAGLVQLAPARIRLVPFAGRWRRAAMANSAILNARGDYLLFLHADIQVAEPDWLEAMLNHALRPEVAIVGAKQLYPGDRVRHAGYLLGMRGAVAGEPFYGAHDASAGYMRRLHADQNYSAVSADFMLVSKATCLAVDGFDADLASHDDVDFCLRVAALGGLIVWTPYARGYRQPERAPSAVTAAQREAETDALFARWLPILSQDPAYNRNFSLASDFALPADLRQSAPPLAWRPLPLLMAVLHGECRTRDWRLVVPFNALRRAGRLDGKMGYGLPALPEVARDDPDVMLIELQQGEAFARWLRRLSHAGSAFRIAAVGAPAVADARSQAEIDARYARDLANARRHLACFDRLVVPDAQMADLFAHDHPNIAVLPTRLPARFWTAPPRHDRLAGKPRIGWQAALCHGRTLALIAELVSAFADEVEWVVYGDCPAALRSQVQRVYPATDTERVPQALALLDLDLALVLHDGHALTHALASAQLLEYGATAIPVICSDSLRIASLYRVTAVANRMECWREAIRGHLADLDASRKQGRRLQCDVRQHSLLDEAGLSAWLSVWATPG
;
A
#
# COMPACT_ATOMS: atom_id res chain seq x y z
N MET A 1 7.91 -8.97 -52.39
CA MET A 1 7.91 -8.66 -50.94
C MET A 1 7.82 -7.15 -50.81
N ALA A 2 6.81 -6.60 -50.13
CA ALA A 2 6.78 -5.17 -49.85
C ALA A 2 7.98 -4.82 -48.96
N THR A 3 8.77 -3.82 -49.34
CA THR A 3 9.87 -3.28 -48.52
C THR A 3 9.29 -2.79 -47.19
N ALA A 4 9.83 -3.29 -46.07
CA ALA A 4 9.40 -2.86 -44.74
C ALA A 4 9.60 -1.34 -44.57
N GLN A 5 8.60 -0.66 -44.01
CA GLN A 5 8.63 0.78 -43.77
C GLN A 5 9.70 1.14 -42.73
N LEU A 6 10.43 2.23 -42.93
CA LEU A 6 11.57 2.59 -42.08
C LEU A 6 11.07 3.18 -40.74
N VAL A 7 11.70 2.77 -39.63
CA VAL A 7 11.47 3.34 -38.29
C VAL A 7 12.70 4.11 -37.83
N SER A 8 12.56 5.41 -37.55
CA SER A 8 13.62 6.21 -36.93
C SER A 8 13.48 6.19 -35.41
N ILE A 9 14.44 5.57 -34.72
CA ILE A 9 14.54 5.57 -33.26
C ILE A 9 15.39 6.76 -32.84
N ILE A 10 14.76 7.77 -32.25
CA ILE A 10 15.37 9.01 -31.79
C ILE A 10 15.70 8.89 -30.30
N ILE A 11 16.97 9.14 -29.95
CA ILE A 11 17.48 9.12 -28.58
C ILE A 11 18.04 10.50 -28.24
N PRO A 12 17.25 11.40 -27.64
CA PRO A 12 17.75 12.64 -27.05
C PRO A 12 18.50 12.27 -25.76
N ALA A 13 19.83 12.35 -25.81
CA ALA A 13 20.69 11.85 -24.75
C ALA A 13 21.29 12.99 -23.93
N TRP A 14 21.28 12.83 -22.61
CA TRP A 14 21.84 13.77 -21.64
C TRP A 14 22.72 13.06 -20.60
N LYS A 15 22.33 11.84 -20.17
CA LYS A 15 23.03 11.07 -19.14
C LYS A 15 23.57 9.76 -19.69
N ALA A 16 24.85 9.51 -19.45
CA ALA A 16 25.48 8.24 -19.83
C ALA A 16 25.02 7.03 -18.99
N THR A 17 24.39 7.26 -17.83
CA THR A 17 24.21 6.24 -16.79
C THR A 17 23.46 4.98 -17.25
N TRP A 18 22.37 5.13 -18.01
CA TRP A 18 21.60 4.01 -18.58
C TRP A 18 21.61 3.99 -20.11
N PHE A 19 22.31 4.97 -20.71
CA PHE A 19 22.27 5.22 -22.14
C PHE A 19 22.68 4.00 -22.96
N GLU A 20 23.75 3.30 -22.55
CA GLU A 20 24.15 2.07 -23.25
C GLU A 20 23.05 1.01 -23.23
N THR A 21 22.38 0.81 -22.09
CA THR A 21 21.26 -0.15 -21.98
C THR A 21 20.10 0.28 -22.90
N ALA A 22 19.78 1.58 -22.96
CA ALA A 22 18.77 2.11 -23.86
C ALA A 22 19.13 1.85 -25.33
N VAL A 23 20.35 2.23 -25.76
CA VAL A 23 20.81 2.01 -27.14
C VAL A 23 20.88 0.53 -27.49
N GLN A 24 21.37 -0.32 -26.59
CA GLN A 24 21.36 -1.78 -26.80
C GLN A 24 19.94 -2.31 -26.99
N SER A 25 18.97 -1.83 -26.23
CA SER A 25 17.56 -2.24 -26.40
C SER A 25 16.99 -1.81 -27.76
N ALA A 26 17.43 -0.67 -28.30
CA ALA A 26 17.08 -0.23 -29.66
C ALA A 26 17.77 -1.10 -30.74
N LEU A 27 19.02 -1.52 -30.52
CA LEU A 27 19.75 -2.40 -31.43
C LEU A 27 19.22 -3.84 -31.45
N GLN A 28 18.61 -4.28 -30.35
CA GLN A 28 18.00 -5.61 -30.19
C GLN A 28 16.60 -5.73 -30.79
N GLN A 29 16.04 -4.65 -31.34
CA GLN A 29 14.72 -4.70 -31.97
C GLN A 29 14.70 -5.70 -33.14
N ASP A 30 13.65 -6.52 -33.19
CA ASP A 30 13.46 -7.57 -34.20
C ASP A 30 13.06 -7.03 -35.58
N TYR A 31 12.47 -5.83 -35.63
CA TYR A 31 11.95 -5.20 -36.85
C TYR A 31 13.04 -4.96 -37.91
N PRO A 32 12.80 -5.30 -39.19
CA PRO A 32 13.86 -5.41 -40.20
C PRO A 32 14.41 -4.09 -40.74
N ALA A 33 13.78 -2.94 -40.48
CA ALA A 33 14.14 -1.65 -41.04
C ALA A 33 14.14 -0.54 -39.98
N CYS A 34 15.26 -0.36 -39.28
CA CYS A 34 15.44 0.72 -38.31
C CYS A 34 16.66 1.58 -38.65
N GLU A 35 16.61 2.85 -38.23
CA GLU A 35 17.77 3.72 -38.05
C GLU A 35 17.75 4.31 -36.63
N ILE A 36 18.92 4.60 -36.07
CA ILE A 36 19.06 5.17 -34.73
C ILE A 36 19.68 6.55 -34.84
N ILE A 37 19.04 7.56 -34.27
CA ILE A 37 19.48 8.96 -34.30
C ILE A 37 19.67 9.44 -32.87
N ILE A 38 20.93 9.73 -32.53
CA ILE A 38 21.35 10.11 -31.19
C ILE A 38 21.76 11.59 -31.22
N GLY A 39 21.05 12.39 -30.44
CA GLY A 39 21.39 13.79 -30.20
C GLY A 39 21.95 13.93 -28.78
N ASP A 40 23.24 14.21 -28.67
CA ASP A 40 23.96 14.25 -27.41
C ASP A 40 24.05 15.69 -26.88
N ASP A 41 23.34 15.95 -25.78
CA ASP A 41 23.44 17.19 -24.99
C ASP A 41 24.38 17.01 -23.78
N SER A 42 24.99 15.84 -23.55
CA SER A 42 25.79 15.56 -22.36
C SER A 42 27.00 16.49 -22.19
N GLN A 43 27.40 16.67 -20.93
CA GLN A 43 28.48 17.59 -20.56
C GLN A 43 29.90 17.02 -20.84
N ASP A 44 30.05 15.72 -21.05
CA ASP A 44 31.33 15.03 -21.24
C ASP A 44 31.34 14.13 -22.49
N ASP A 45 32.42 13.37 -22.71
CA ASP A 45 32.56 12.51 -23.90
C ASP A 45 32.06 11.07 -23.67
N ALA A 46 31.40 10.78 -22.54
CA ALA A 46 31.04 9.41 -22.18
C ALA A 46 30.05 8.79 -23.18
N ILE A 47 29.02 9.54 -23.57
CA ILE A 47 28.03 9.11 -24.58
C ILE A 47 28.72 8.92 -25.94
N ALA A 48 29.58 9.86 -26.34
CA ALA A 48 30.36 9.75 -27.57
C ALA A 48 31.19 8.46 -27.64
N ALA A 49 31.89 8.13 -26.54
CA ALA A 49 32.69 6.93 -26.42
C ALA A 49 31.85 5.65 -26.47
N MET A 50 30.69 5.62 -25.80
CA MET A 50 29.75 4.48 -25.86
C MET A 50 29.24 4.27 -27.29
N VAL A 51 28.84 5.34 -27.98
CA VAL A 51 28.39 5.25 -29.38
C VAL A 51 29.50 4.77 -30.30
N ALA A 52 30.73 5.28 -30.14
CA ALA A 52 31.87 4.85 -30.92
C ALA A 52 32.16 3.35 -30.76
N ARG A 53 31.97 2.80 -29.56
CA ARG A 53 32.12 1.36 -29.29
C ARG A 53 30.98 0.52 -29.86
N LEU A 54 29.74 1.01 -29.81
CA LEU A 54 28.56 0.25 -30.26
C LEU A 54 28.39 0.26 -31.78
N ARG A 55 28.79 1.35 -32.46
CA ARG A 55 28.58 1.55 -33.90
C ARG A 55 29.15 0.42 -34.79
N PRO A 56 30.36 -0.13 -34.57
CA PRO A 56 30.92 -1.17 -35.43
C PRO A 56 30.13 -2.49 -35.40
N THR A 57 29.46 -2.79 -34.28
CA THR A 57 28.68 -4.02 -34.07
C THR A 57 27.17 -3.78 -34.18
N ALA A 58 26.75 -2.56 -34.54
CA ALA A 58 25.35 -2.18 -34.57
C ALA A 58 24.64 -2.85 -35.76
N ARG A 59 23.49 -3.48 -35.49
CA ARG A 59 22.61 -4.03 -36.53
C ARG A 59 22.06 -2.95 -37.46
N TRP A 60 21.84 -1.74 -36.92
CA TRP A 60 21.21 -0.61 -37.59
C TRP A 60 22.17 0.59 -37.68
N PRO A 61 22.05 1.45 -38.70
CA PRO A 61 22.86 2.66 -38.79
C PRO A 61 22.61 3.58 -37.58
N ILE A 62 23.71 4.04 -36.96
CA ILE A 62 23.67 5.00 -35.84
C ILE A 62 24.19 6.37 -36.30
N ALA A 63 23.29 7.32 -36.51
CA ALA A 63 23.60 8.72 -36.71
C ALA A 63 23.78 9.40 -35.34
N TYR A 64 24.94 9.99 -35.09
CA TYR A 64 25.26 10.66 -33.83
C TYR A 64 25.64 12.11 -34.11
N HIS A 65 25.12 13.02 -33.31
CA HIS A 65 25.54 14.41 -33.29
C HIS A 65 25.57 14.93 -31.87
N ARG A 66 26.56 15.76 -31.57
CA ARG A 66 26.66 16.44 -30.29
C ARG A 66 26.30 17.90 -30.45
N ASN A 67 25.47 18.39 -29.54
CA ASN A 67 25.05 19.79 -29.52
C ASN A 67 25.99 20.60 -28.63
N ARG A 68 26.49 21.72 -29.15
CA ARG A 68 27.29 22.69 -28.39
C ARG A 68 26.81 24.11 -28.75
N PRO A 69 26.17 24.84 -27.82
CA PRO A 69 25.75 24.45 -26.47
C PRO A 69 24.63 23.39 -26.46
N SER A 70 24.36 22.79 -25.29
CA SER A 70 23.21 21.88 -25.07
C SER A 70 21.90 22.56 -25.48
N LEU A 71 21.05 21.85 -26.23
CA LEU A 71 19.75 22.36 -26.69
C LEU A 71 18.62 22.12 -25.69
N GLY A 72 18.80 21.16 -24.78
CA GLY A 72 17.76 20.70 -23.87
C GLY A 72 16.80 19.73 -24.57
N GLU A 73 16.14 18.89 -23.77
CA GLU A 73 15.38 17.71 -24.21
C GLU A 73 14.54 17.94 -25.46
N SER A 74 13.67 18.96 -25.47
CA SER A 74 12.78 19.12 -26.60
C SER A 74 13.43 19.68 -27.86
N GLN A 75 14.37 20.62 -27.76
CA GLN A 75 15.01 21.16 -28.96
C GLN A 75 15.97 20.12 -29.56
N ASN A 76 16.62 19.33 -28.70
CA ASN A 76 17.42 18.18 -29.10
C ASN A 76 16.56 17.12 -29.81
N GLY A 77 15.40 16.74 -29.24
CA GLY A 77 14.45 15.84 -29.88
C GLY A 77 13.93 16.37 -31.24
N ALA A 78 13.65 17.67 -31.36
CA ALA A 78 13.25 18.29 -32.62
C ALA A 78 14.38 18.29 -33.66
N ALA A 79 15.62 18.55 -33.25
CA ALA A 79 16.80 18.50 -34.12
C ALA A 79 17.06 17.07 -34.64
N CYS A 80 16.86 16.06 -33.78
CA CYS A 80 16.92 14.66 -34.19
C CYS A 80 15.80 14.31 -35.19
N LEU A 81 14.57 14.77 -34.93
CA LEU A 81 13.41 14.52 -35.79
C LEU A 81 13.55 15.16 -37.18
N ALA A 82 14.22 16.31 -37.28
CA ALA A 82 14.53 16.93 -38.56
C ALA A 82 15.45 16.04 -39.43
N LYS A 83 16.28 15.19 -38.80
CA LYS A 83 17.20 14.26 -39.48
C LYS A 83 16.61 12.88 -39.75
N ALA A 84 15.50 12.55 -39.10
CA ALA A 84 14.81 11.27 -39.27
C ALA A 84 14.26 11.09 -40.70
N GLN A 85 14.42 9.91 -41.27
CA GLN A 85 13.95 9.54 -42.61
C GLN A 85 12.82 8.50 -42.58
N GLY A 86 12.51 7.96 -41.41
CA GLY A 86 11.51 6.91 -41.22
C GLY A 86 10.08 7.35 -41.49
N ASP A 87 9.29 6.40 -41.98
CA ASP A 87 7.83 6.49 -42.08
C ASP A 87 7.18 6.53 -40.70
N TYR A 88 7.86 5.94 -39.71
CA TYR A 88 7.51 5.97 -38.30
C TYR A 88 8.63 6.56 -37.45
N ILE A 89 8.23 7.27 -36.40
CA ILE A 89 9.14 7.89 -35.44
C ILE A 89 8.92 7.25 -34.07
N LYS A 90 10.00 6.82 -33.46
CA LYS A 90 10.04 6.25 -32.11
C LYS A 90 10.98 7.09 -31.26
N PHE A 91 10.50 7.73 -30.20
CA PHE A 91 11.41 8.31 -29.21
C PHE A 91 11.83 7.22 -28.23
N LEU A 92 13.04 7.34 -27.69
CA LEU A 92 13.56 6.52 -26.61
C LEU A 92 14.41 7.41 -25.71
N HIS A 93 14.00 7.58 -24.46
CA HIS A 93 14.81 8.29 -23.48
C HIS A 93 16.04 7.48 -23.09
N ASP A 94 17.10 8.18 -22.70
CA ASP A 94 18.41 7.59 -22.38
C ASP A 94 18.42 6.70 -21.12
N ASP A 95 17.30 6.67 -20.39
CA ASP A 95 17.08 5.88 -19.20
C ASP A 95 15.88 4.93 -19.28
N ASP A 96 15.37 4.62 -20.46
CA ASP A 96 14.32 3.62 -20.66
C ASP A 96 14.83 2.40 -21.44
N VAL A 97 14.08 1.30 -21.40
CA VAL A 97 14.43 0.04 -22.08
C VAL A 97 13.28 -0.44 -22.92
N LEU A 98 13.54 -0.73 -24.20
CA LEU A 98 12.57 -1.37 -25.09
C LEU A 98 12.63 -2.90 -24.96
N GLU A 99 11.49 -3.57 -24.97
CA GLU A 99 11.46 -5.02 -25.15
C GLU A 99 11.83 -5.37 -26.61
N PRO A 100 12.43 -6.56 -26.90
CA PRO A 100 12.96 -6.88 -28.24
C PRO A 100 11.94 -6.80 -29.39
N THR A 101 10.65 -6.97 -29.09
CA THR A 101 9.56 -6.95 -30.09
C THR A 101 8.79 -5.63 -30.08
N CYS A 102 9.28 -4.58 -29.40
CA CYS A 102 8.53 -3.33 -29.23
C CYS A 102 8.21 -2.67 -30.57
N VAL A 103 9.20 -2.48 -31.43
CA VAL A 103 9.03 -1.79 -32.72
C VAL A 103 8.15 -2.60 -33.66
N SER A 104 8.38 -3.91 -33.81
CA SER A 104 7.59 -4.75 -34.71
C SER A 104 6.12 -4.78 -34.34
N ARG A 105 5.81 -4.92 -33.04
CA ARG A 105 4.42 -4.96 -32.53
C ARG A 105 3.70 -3.62 -32.70
N LEU A 106 4.39 -2.49 -32.43
CA LEU A 106 3.78 -1.17 -32.62
C LEU A 106 3.57 -0.86 -34.12
N VAL A 107 4.51 -1.20 -35.00
CA VAL A 107 4.33 -1.06 -36.45
C VAL A 107 3.19 -1.95 -36.94
N GLN A 108 3.12 -3.19 -36.49
CA GLN A 108 2.04 -4.12 -36.83
C GLN A 108 0.65 -3.57 -36.46
N ALA A 109 0.55 -2.84 -35.35
CA ALA A 109 -0.70 -2.21 -34.93
C ALA A 109 -1.11 -1.00 -35.79
N MET A 110 -0.16 -0.35 -36.49
CA MET A 110 -0.42 0.87 -37.27
C MET A 110 -0.43 0.67 -38.78
N ALA A 111 0.45 -0.18 -39.32
CA ALA A 111 0.68 -0.30 -40.75
C ALA A 111 -0.58 -0.66 -41.56
N PRO A 112 -1.47 -1.57 -41.10
CA PRO A 112 -2.69 -1.89 -41.83
C PRO A 112 -3.75 -0.77 -41.82
N HIS A 113 -3.61 0.24 -40.96
CA HIS A 113 -4.68 1.18 -40.65
C HIS A 113 -4.21 2.65 -40.74
N PRO A 114 -4.43 3.32 -41.88
CA PRO A 114 -4.01 4.72 -42.08
C PRO A 114 -4.59 5.71 -41.07
N THR A 115 -5.79 5.42 -40.53
CA THR A 115 -6.47 6.23 -39.50
C THR A 115 -5.79 6.16 -38.14
N ILE A 116 -4.91 5.17 -37.91
CA ILE A 116 -4.09 5.07 -36.70
C ILE A 116 -2.81 5.85 -36.94
N VAL A 117 -2.67 6.95 -36.18
CA VAL A 117 -1.55 7.91 -36.29
C VAL A 117 -0.54 7.76 -35.17
N MET A 118 -0.91 7.03 -34.12
CA MET A 118 -0.09 6.76 -32.96
C MET A 118 -0.36 5.34 -32.45
N ALA A 119 0.66 4.63 -31.98
CA ALA A 119 0.51 3.39 -31.23
C ALA A 119 1.30 3.49 -29.93
N THR A 120 0.70 3.08 -28.84
CA THR A 120 1.37 2.92 -27.54
C THR A 120 1.23 1.48 -27.07
N ALA A 121 2.00 1.12 -26.06
CA ALA A 121 1.91 -0.16 -25.40
C ALA A 121 1.84 0.02 -23.88
N GLN A 122 1.37 -1.02 -23.20
CA GLN A 122 1.56 -1.15 -21.77
C GLN A 122 3.07 -1.06 -21.44
N ARG A 123 3.39 -0.60 -20.23
CA ARG A 123 4.78 -0.48 -19.77
C ARG A 123 4.93 -0.92 -18.33
N LEU A 124 6.13 -1.40 -18.01
CA LEU A 124 6.53 -1.71 -16.65
C LEU A 124 7.26 -0.51 -16.05
N ARG A 125 6.84 -0.07 -14.88
CA ARG A 125 7.62 0.89 -14.10
C ARG A 125 8.73 0.11 -13.39
N ILE A 126 9.96 0.59 -13.47
CA ILE A 126 11.10 0.00 -12.78
C ILE A 126 11.84 1.06 -11.98
N ASP A 127 12.47 0.68 -10.88
CA ASP A 127 13.37 1.57 -10.15
C ASP A 127 14.76 1.67 -10.83
N ALA A 128 15.70 2.36 -10.18
CA ALA A 128 17.05 2.53 -10.67
C ALA A 128 17.83 1.20 -10.83
N GLN A 129 17.42 0.14 -10.12
CA GLN A 129 18.01 -1.20 -10.18
C GLN A 129 17.36 -2.05 -11.29
N GLY A 130 16.20 -1.64 -11.79
CA GLY A 130 15.43 -2.40 -12.76
C GLY A 130 14.36 -3.28 -12.13
N ASP A 131 14.17 -3.19 -10.80
CA ASP A 131 13.14 -3.95 -10.09
C ASP A 131 11.76 -3.29 -10.35
N PRO A 132 10.68 -4.09 -10.53
CA PRO A 132 9.34 -3.55 -10.79
C PRO A 132 8.80 -2.66 -9.67
N LEU A 133 8.15 -1.57 -10.04
CA LEU A 133 7.42 -0.67 -9.14
C LEU A 133 5.90 -0.90 -9.26
N PRO A 134 5.13 -0.69 -8.18
CA PRO A 134 3.67 -0.79 -8.24
C PRO A 134 3.07 0.11 -9.33
N PRO A 135 2.00 -0.31 -10.02
CA PRO A 135 1.32 0.54 -10.98
C PRO A 135 0.59 1.69 -10.28
N ASN A 136 0.26 2.71 -11.07
CA ASN A 136 -0.56 3.84 -10.66
C ASN A 136 -1.65 4.07 -11.72
N GLU A 137 -2.49 5.10 -11.54
CA GLU A 137 -3.58 5.40 -12.48
C GLU A 137 -3.10 5.64 -13.93
N GLY A 138 -1.87 6.15 -14.13
CA GLY A 138 -1.29 6.40 -15.45
C GLY A 138 -0.54 5.21 -16.06
N ASN A 139 -0.43 4.09 -15.36
CA ASN A 139 0.34 2.92 -15.79
C ASN A 139 -0.36 1.57 -15.59
N THR A 140 -1.57 1.53 -15.06
CA THR A 140 -2.27 0.25 -14.90
C THR A 140 -2.62 -0.35 -16.27
N PRO A 141 -2.68 -1.68 -16.46
CA PRO A 141 -3.07 -2.30 -17.73
C PRO A 141 -4.52 -1.96 -18.14
N LEU A 142 -4.71 -1.00 -19.05
CA LEU A 142 -6.05 -0.49 -19.38
C LEU A 142 -6.96 -1.55 -20.03
N PHE A 143 -6.42 -2.36 -20.96
CA PHE A 143 -7.20 -3.32 -21.74
C PHE A 143 -6.51 -4.68 -21.73
N GLN A 144 -7.30 -5.76 -21.67
CA GLN A 144 -6.80 -7.14 -21.76
C GLN A 144 -6.47 -7.57 -23.20
N ARG A 145 -6.78 -6.72 -24.18
CA ARG A 145 -6.57 -6.97 -25.61
C ARG A 145 -6.07 -5.72 -26.30
N ASP A 146 -5.41 -5.90 -27.44
CA ASP A 146 -5.00 -4.80 -28.29
C ASP A 146 -6.23 -4.05 -28.81
N SER A 147 -6.24 -2.74 -28.62
CA SER A 147 -7.42 -1.89 -28.79
C SER A 147 -7.09 -0.61 -29.55
N VAL A 148 -8.10 0.05 -30.12
CA VAL A 148 -8.01 1.35 -30.77
C VAL A 148 -8.90 2.33 -30.02
N LEU A 149 -8.34 3.46 -29.62
CA LEU A 149 -9.02 4.51 -28.89
C LEU A 149 -9.24 5.71 -29.81
N HIS A 150 -10.45 6.26 -29.80
CA HIS A 150 -10.80 7.39 -30.64
C HIS A 150 -10.03 8.66 -30.20
N GLY A 151 -9.20 9.21 -31.08
CA GLY A 151 -8.30 10.32 -30.75
C GLY A 151 -9.01 11.58 -30.24
N GLY A 152 -10.15 11.96 -30.83
CA GLY A 152 -10.94 13.11 -30.34
C GLY A 152 -11.46 12.93 -28.91
N ASP A 153 -11.75 11.69 -28.51
CA ASP A 153 -12.27 11.40 -27.18
C ASP A 153 -11.14 11.44 -26.14
N ILE A 154 -9.91 11.03 -26.52
CA ILE A 154 -8.71 11.23 -25.69
C ILE A 154 -8.44 12.71 -25.46
N ILE A 155 -8.61 13.55 -26.49
CA ILE A 155 -8.47 15.01 -26.35
C ILE A 155 -9.52 15.55 -25.38
N ASN A 156 -10.78 15.09 -25.49
CA ASN A 156 -11.86 15.47 -24.59
C ASN A 156 -11.58 15.04 -23.14
N PHE A 157 -11.12 13.79 -22.95
CA PHE A 157 -10.68 13.26 -21.66
C PHE A 157 -9.57 14.12 -21.06
N THR A 158 -8.53 14.45 -21.84
CA THR A 158 -7.41 15.28 -21.38
C THR A 158 -7.85 16.69 -20.97
N ALA A 159 -8.87 17.25 -21.64
CA ALA A 159 -9.47 18.55 -21.32
C ALA A 159 -10.29 18.56 -20.02
N GLY A 160 -10.82 17.41 -19.61
CA GLY A 160 -11.48 17.22 -18.31
C GLY A 160 -10.50 16.83 -17.20
N ARG A 161 -9.58 15.91 -17.53
CA ARG A 161 -8.61 15.30 -16.62
C ARG A 161 -7.30 15.01 -17.38
N PRO A 162 -6.25 15.81 -17.21
CA PRO A 162 -4.97 15.64 -17.90
C PRO A 162 -4.12 14.48 -17.30
N LEU A 163 -4.69 13.28 -17.23
CA LEU A 163 -4.02 12.05 -16.78
C LEU A 163 -3.31 11.37 -17.96
N ASN A 164 -1.98 11.20 -17.87
CA ASN A 164 -1.21 10.47 -18.89
C ASN A 164 -1.27 8.96 -18.70
N PHE A 165 -2.28 8.31 -19.29
CA PHE A 165 -2.39 6.85 -19.38
C PHE A 165 -1.70 6.27 -20.63
N ILE A 166 -1.31 7.12 -21.60
CA ILE A 166 -0.67 6.70 -22.85
C ILE A 166 0.77 6.24 -22.58
N GLY A 167 1.43 6.90 -21.63
CA GLY A 167 2.81 6.63 -21.22
C GLY A 167 3.79 7.70 -21.69
N GLU A 168 5.08 7.46 -21.50
CA GLU A 168 6.15 8.36 -21.92
C GLU A 168 6.52 8.13 -23.40
N PRO A 169 7.16 9.08 -24.10
CA PRO A 169 7.50 8.96 -25.52
C PRO A 169 8.26 7.67 -25.88
N SER A 170 9.06 7.13 -24.95
CA SER A 170 9.74 5.84 -25.05
C SER A 170 8.81 4.66 -25.38
N VAL A 171 7.52 4.74 -25.04
CA VAL A 171 6.55 3.65 -25.25
C VAL A 171 5.64 3.87 -26.45
N VAL A 172 5.73 5.05 -27.08
CA VAL A 172 4.86 5.48 -28.18
C VAL A 172 5.59 5.42 -29.54
N LEU A 173 4.89 5.00 -30.58
CA LEU A 173 5.30 5.07 -31.99
C LEU A 173 4.37 6.04 -32.72
N PHE A 174 4.94 6.93 -33.53
CA PHE A 174 4.20 7.94 -34.29
C PHE A 174 4.29 7.67 -35.78
N ARG A 175 3.21 7.96 -36.51
CA ARG A 175 3.28 8.13 -37.97
C ARG A 175 3.99 9.45 -38.26
N ALA A 176 5.10 9.40 -39.01
CA ALA A 176 5.96 10.56 -39.22
C ALA A 176 5.23 11.75 -39.85
N ALA A 177 4.34 11.49 -40.81
CA ALA A 177 3.54 12.53 -41.46
C ALA A 177 2.65 13.32 -40.48
N ALA A 178 1.94 12.62 -39.59
CA ALA A 178 1.07 13.25 -38.59
C ALA A 178 1.90 14.06 -37.56
N LEU A 179 3.00 13.49 -37.08
CA LEU A 179 3.90 14.17 -36.15
C LEU A 179 4.49 15.46 -36.75
N ARG A 180 5.01 15.40 -37.99
CA ARG A 180 5.57 16.58 -38.68
C ARG A 180 4.52 17.65 -38.94
N ALA A 181 3.27 17.28 -39.25
CA ALA A 181 2.18 18.24 -39.43
C ALA A 181 1.91 19.07 -38.16
N THR A 182 2.11 18.50 -36.95
CA THR A 182 1.94 19.25 -35.70
C THR A 182 2.98 20.36 -35.51
N LEU A 183 4.20 20.17 -36.03
CA LEU A 183 5.31 21.11 -35.86
C LEU A 183 5.16 22.41 -36.66
N GLN A 184 4.24 22.44 -37.61
CA GLN A 184 3.89 23.67 -38.33
C GLN A 184 3.11 24.66 -37.45
N GLN A 185 2.52 24.18 -36.34
CA GLN A 185 1.63 24.98 -35.49
C GLN A 185 2.29 25.38 -34.16
N ASP A 186 2.97 24.44 -33.51
CA ASP A 186 3.63 24.63 -32.21
C ASP A 186 4.84 23.68 -32.11
N ALA A 187 5.91 24.08 -31.42
CA ALA A 187 7.05 23.18 -31.14
C ALA A 187 6.61 21.94 -30.32
N LEU A 188 7.40 20.85 -30.30
CA LEU A 188 7.02 19.55 -29.72
C LEU A 188 6.30 19.64 -28.35
N HIS A 189 6.87 20.37 -27.40
CA HIS A 189 6.39 20.54 -26.02
C HIS A 189 5.53 21.80 -25.77
N MET A 190 5.18 22.53 -26.84
CA MET A 190 4.39 23.75 -26.77
C MET A 190 2.94 23.49 -27.19
N LEU A 191 2.01 24.23 -26.58
CA LEU A 191 0.63 24.31 -26.99
C LEU A 191 0.14 25.75 -26.88
N ALA A 192 -0.39 26.31 -27.96
CA ALA A 192 -0.87 27.70 -28.01
C ALA A 192 0.22 28.71 -27.58
N GLY A 193 1.46 28.50 -28.03
CA GLY A 193 2.59 29.36 -27.66
C GLY A 193 3.03 29.27 -26.19
N GLN A 194 2.49 28.32 -25.40
CA GLN A 194 2.88 28.09 -24.01
C GLN A 194 3.62 26.76 -23.84
N SER A 195 4.66 26.76 -23.01
CA SER A 195 5.40 25.55 -22.63
C SER A 195 4.63 24.81 -21.54
N MET A 196 4.55 23.47 -21.67
CA MET A 196 3.84 22.59 -20.73
C MET A 196 4.83 21.67 -20.01
N PRO A 197 5.71 22.16 -19.13
CA PRO A 197 6.60 21.28 -18.36
C PRO A 197 5.77 20.25 -17.56
N PHE A 198 6.28 19.03 -17.43
CA PHE A 198 5.59 17.85 -16.84
C PHE A 198 4.39 17.29 -17.62
N LEU A 199 3.76 18.06 -18.51
CA LEU A 199 2.68 17.61 -19.39
C LEU A 199 3.03 17.70 -20.88
N ALA A 200 4.32 17.80 -21.19
CA ALA A 200 4.83 17.99 -22.55
C ALA A 200 4.42 16.83 -23.46
N ASP A 201 4.43 15.60 -22.93
CA ASP A 201 4.01 14.38 -23.62
C ASP A 201 2.53 14.45 -24.00
N LEU A 202 1.66 14.81 -23.06
CA LEU A 202 0.24 14.98 -23.35
C LEU A 202 0.00 16.08 -24.38
N ALA A 203 0.70 17.21 -24.27
CA ALA A 203 0.63 18.28 -25.26
C ALA A 203 1.05 17.80 -26.66
N LEU A 204 2.08 16.94 -26.77
CA LEU A 204 2.48 16.30 -28.01
C LEU A 204 1.39 15.36 -28.54
N TYR A 205 0.87 14.47 -27.68
CA TYR A 205 -0.07 13.42 -28.07
C TYR A 205 -1.40 13.99 -28.57
N ILE A 206 -1.98 14.97 -27.87
CA ILE A 206 -3.25 15.57 -28.28
C ILE A 206 -3.12 16.29 -29.63
N LYS A 207 -1.96 16.88 -29.95
CA LYS A 207 -1.73 17.49 -31.27
C LYS A 207 -1.74 16.44 -32.38
N VAL A 208 -1.10 15.29 -32.16
CA VAL A 208 -1.06 14.19 -33.14
C VAL A 208 -2.44 13.54 -33.28
N LEU A 209 -3.16 13.33 -32.17
CA LEU A 209 -4.46 12.66 -32.16
C LEU A 209 -5.59 13.45 -32.85
N ARG A 210 -5.34 14.71 -33.23
CA ARG A 210 -6.25 15.46 -34.13
C ARG A 210 -6.32 14.86 -35.53
N PHE A 211 -5.32 14.07 -35.92
CA PHE A 211 -5.23 13.49 -37.26
C PHE A 211 -5.72 12.03 -37.32
N GLY A 212 -6.10 11.42 -36.20
CA GLY A 212 -6.52 10.02 -36.20
C GLY A 212 -6.68 9.40 -34.81
N HIS A 213 -6.43 8.09 -34.72
CA HIS A 213 -6.68 7.30 -33.53
C HIS A 213 -5.39 6.75 -32.92
N LEU A 214 -5.49 6.28 -31.67
CA LEU A 214 -4.41 5.63 -30.93
C LEU A 214 -4.64 4.11 -30.92
N ALA A 215 -3.69 3.33 -31.41
CA ALA A 215 -3.63 1.91 -31.06
C ALA A 215 -2.98 1.73 -29.67
N PHE A 216 -3.57 0.89 -28.83
CA PHE A 216 -3.05 0.52 -27.52
C PHE A 216 -2.77 -0.98 -27.52
N VAL A 217 -1.49 -1.35 -27.44
CA VAL A 217 -1.04 -2.73 -27.34
C VAL A 217 -1.02 -3.13 -25.86
N SER A 218 -1.77 -4.18 -25.53
CA SER A 218 -1.99 -4.64 -24.15
C SER A 218 -0.73 -5.24 -23.50
N GLN A 219 0.17 -5.79 -24.31
CA GLN A 219 1.44 -6.37 -23.86
C GLN A 219 2.41 -5.28 -23.37
N PRO A 220 3.11 -5.50 -22.24
CA PRO A 220 4.21 -4.63 -21.84
C PRO A 220 5.36 -4.69 -22.86
N LEU A 221 5.66 -3.58 -23.53
CA LEU A 221 6.71 -3.51 -24.57
C LEU A 221 7.87 -2.57 -24.22
N ALA A 222 7.84 -1.94 -23.05
CA ALA A 222 8.90 -1.09 -22.57
C ALA A 222 8.95 -1.07 -21.04
N ARG A 223 10.12 -0.73 -20.50
CA ARG A 223 10.35 -0.51 -19.08
C ARG A 223 10.74 0.95 -18.86
N TYR A 224 9.84 1.66 -18.19
CA TYR A 224 9.99 3.06 -17.82
C TYR A 224 10.69 3.15 -16.47
N ARG A 225 11.86 3.80 -16.43
CA ARG A 225 12.65 3.88 -15.21
C ARG A 225 12.21 5.06 -14.36
N ILE A 226 12.28 4.90 -13.04
CA ILE A 226 12.07 5.97 -12.07
C ILE A 226 13.30 6.01 -11.16
N SER A 227 14.05 7.12 -11.23
CA SER A 227 15.29 7.32 -10.47
C SER A 227 15.41 8.75 -9.94
N ARG A 228 16.31 8.99 -8.98
CA ARG A 228 16.52 10.37 -8.45
C ARG A 228 17.14 11.31 -9.43
N SER A 229 17.92 10.76 -10.34
CA SER A 229 18.56 11.56 -11.37
C SER A 229 17.51 12.14 -12.33
N GLN A 230 16.30 11.57 -12.40
CA GLN A 230 15.25 12.11 -13.25
C GLN A 230 14.87 13.51 -12.83
N THR A 231 14.79 14.39 -13.82
CA THR A 231 14.48 15.81 -13.68
C THR A 231 13.10 16.06 -13.05
N LEU A 232 12.28 14.99 -12.94
CA LEU A 232 10.89 14.91 -12.48
C LEU A 232 10.77 14.35 -11.04
N SER A 233 11.59 14.82 -10.10
CA SER A 233 11.47 14.42 -8.68
C SER A 233 10.18 14.94 -8.01
N THR A 234 9.65 14.18 -7.05
CA THR A 234 8.48 14.50 -6.20
C THR A 234 8.59 15.84 -5.48
N SER A 235 9.81 16.34 -5.24
CA SER A 235 10.08 17.64 -4.60
C SER A 235 9.63 18.84 -5.45
N ARG A 236 9.55 18.69 -6.78
CA ARG A 236 9.17 19.76 -7.72
C ARG A 236 7.68 19.82 -8.07
N SER A 237 6.88 18.84 -7.66
CA SER A 237 5.43 18.79 -7.94
C SER A 237 4.63 19.95 -7.32
N LYS A 238 5.24 20.66 -6.36
CA LYS A 238 4.69 21.85 -5.71
C LYS A 238 5.17 23.18 -6.32
N GLU A 239 6.05 23.15 -7.32
CA GLU A 239 6.51 24.38 -7.99
C GLU A 239 5.39 25.00 -8.83
N GLU A 240 5.25 26.33 -8.77
CA GLU A 240 4.19 27.08 -9.47
C GLU A 240 4.17 26.81 -10.97
N ARG A 241 5.35 26.61 -11.58
CA ARG A 241 5.48 26.26 -13.01
C ARG A 241 4.81 24.93 -13.37
N VAL A 242 4.83 23.96 -12.45
CA VAL A 242 4.18 22.65 -12.62
C VAL A 242 2.68 22.80 -12.48
N LEU A 243 2.23 23.43 -11.38
CA LEU A 243 0.82 23.71 -11.12
C LEU A 243 0.18 24.55 -12.24
N ALA A 244 0.95 25.45 -12.86
CA ALA A 244 0.51 26.21 -14.02
C ALA A 244 0.22 25.31 -15.22
N SER A 245 1.04 24.30 -15.50
CA SER A 245 0.82 23.38 -16.63
C SER A 245 -0.48 22.57 -16.47
N TRP A 246 -0.77 22.08 -15.26
CA TRP A 246 -2.02 21.38 -14.94
C TRP A 246 -3.28 22.25 -15.12
N ARG A 247 -3.16 23.58 -14.93
CA ARG A 247 -4.25 24.54 -15.18
C ARG A 247 -4.35 24.92 -16.66
N ASN A 248 -3.20 25.17 -17.30
CA ASN A 248 -3.12 25.75 -18.64
C ASN A 248 -3.45 24.74 -19.75
N LEU A 249 -3.06 23.46 -19.61
CA LEU A 249 -3.30 22.46 -20.66
C LEU A 249 -4.81 22.28 -20.95
N PRO A 250 -5.69 22.01 -19.96
CA PRO A 250 -7.14 21.96 -20.20
C PRO A 250 -7.71 23.23 -20.81
N GLN A 251 -7.24 24.40 -20.38
CA GLN A 251 -7.71 25.69 -20.87
C GLN A 251 -7.29 25.92 -22.34
N ALA A 252 -6.06 25.59 -22.70
CA ALA A 252 -5.55 25.71 -24.06
C ALA A 252 -6.30 24.79 -25.04
N ILE A 253 -6.66 23.56 -24.63
CA ILE A 253 -7.50 22.65 -25.44
C ILE A 253 -8.87 23.28 -25.73
N LYS A 254 -9.50 23.85 -24.69
CA LYS A 254 -10.81 24.51 -24.82
C LYS A 254 -10.74 25.77 -25.69
N GLN A 255 -9.73 26.61 -25.52
CA GLN A 255 -9.51 27.83 -26.31
C GLN A 255 -9.29 27.55 -27.80
N ARG A 256 -8.59 26.44 -28.12
CA ARG A 256 -8.37 26.00 -29.50
C ARG A 256 -9.61 25.33 -30.12
N GLY A 257 -10.69 25.13 -29.35
CA GLY A 257 -11.91 24.48 -29.81
C GLY A 257 -11.75 22.98 -30.08
N TRP A 258 -10.80 22.31 -29.41
CA TRP A 258 -10.51 20.87 -29.62
C TRP A 258 -11.31 19.95 -28.68
N HIS A 259 -12.07 20.52 -27.75
CA HIS A 259 -12.94 19.82 -26.81
C HIS A 259 -14.39 19.80 -27.30
N ASP A 260 -15.08 18.68 -27.10
CA ASP A 260 -16.50 18.52 -27.42
C ASP A 260 -17.36 18.63 -26.15
N PRO A 261 -18.05 19.77 -25.92
CA PRO A 261 -18.84 19.99 -24.70
C PRO A 261 -20.09 19.11 -24.62
N THR A 262 -20.49 18.42 -25.70
CA THR A 262 -21.68 17.57 -25.71
C THR A 262 -21.43 16.17 -25.15
N ARG A 263 -20.15 15.78 -25.00
CA ARG A 263 -19.74 14.46 -24.51
C ARG A 263 -19.11 14.56 -23.12
N SER A 264 -19.40 13.57 -22.28
CA SER A 264 -18.71 13.42 -21.00
C SER A 264 -17.21 13.21 -21.22
N PRO A 265 -16.31 13.90 -20.50
CA PRO A 265 -14.87 13.69 -20.61
C PRO A 265 -14.44 12.26 -20.30
N ASP A 266 -15.14 11.56 -19.42
CA ASP A 266 -14.76 10.21 -18.98
C ASP A 266 -15.18 9.11 -19.97
N GLN A 267 -16.04 9.42 -20.96
CA GLN A 267 -16.56 8.46 -21.95
C GLN A 267 -15.74 8.48 -23.24
N ILE A 268 -15.07 7.36 -23.52
CA ILE A 268 -14.22 7.18 -24.70
C ILE A 268 -14.70 6.02 -25.56
N ARG A 269 -14.70 6.22 -26.87
CA ARG A 269 -14.90 5.15 -27.84
C ARG A 269 -13.67 4.27 -27.99
N VAL A 270 -13.85 2.97 -27.81
CA VAL A 270 -12.82 1.92 -27.92
C VAL A 270 -13.28 0.82 -28.89
N ALA A 271 -12.40 0.38 -29.79
CA ALA A 271 -12.61 -0.73 -30.71
C ALA A 271 -11.51 -1.80 -30.56
N PRO A 272 -11.76 -3.10 -30.81
CA PRO A 272 -10.69 -4.08 -30.92
C PRO A 272 -9.73 -3.74 -32.07
N LEU A 273 -8.42 -3.97 -31.92
CA LEU A 273 -7.46 -3.68 -33.00
C LEU A 273 -7.75 -4.45 -34.29
N ALA A 274 -8.28 -5.67 -34.20
CA ALA A 274 -8.69 -6.45 -35.36
C ALA A 274 -9.90 -5.86 -36.13
N GLN A 275 -10.66 -4.95 -35.51
CA GLN A 275 -11.82 -4.27 -36.07
C GLN A 275 -11.79 -2.78 -35.69
N PRO A 276 -10.83 -1.99 -36.23
CA PRO A 276 -10.47 -0.67 -35.73
C PRO A 276 -11.55 0.42 -35.92
N THR A 277 -12.67 0.09 -36.57
CA THR A 277 -13.82 0.97 -36.78
C THR A 277 -15.04 0.59 -35.93
N ALA A 278 -15.02 -0.58 -35.25
CA ALA A 278 -16.13 -1.10 -34.46
C ALA A 278 -16.08 -0.54 -33.02
N PHE A 279 -16.33 0.77 -32.89
CA PHE A 279 -16.26 1.47 -31.61
C PHE A 279 -17.43 1.16 -30.67
N SER A 280 -17.11 1.03 -29.39
CA SER A 280 -18.05 0.93 -28.26
C SER A 280 -17.67 1.95 -27.18
N GLU A 281 -18.65 2.49 -26.47
CA GLU A 281 -18.41 3.45 -25.38
C GLU A 281 -17.80 2.75 -24.15
N CYS A 282 -16.84 3.42 -23.51
CA CYS A 282 -16.13 2.94 -22.33
C CYS A 282 -15.92 4.10 -21.35
N ASP A 283 -16.24 3.90 -20.07
CA ASP A 283 -15.82 4.82 -19.00
C ASP A 283 -14.36 4.55 -18.65
N LEU A 284 -13.48 5.46 -19.08
CA LEU A 284 -12.03 5.27 -18.94
C LEU A 284 -11.58 5.28 -17.48
N ILE A 285 -12.20 6.10 -16.64
CA ILE A 285 -11.84 6.19 -15.22
C ILE A 285 -12.25 4.93 -14.47
N GLN A 286 -13.44 4.42 -14.76
CA GLN A 286 -13.89 3.16 -14.21
C GLN A 286 -12.96 2.01 -14.62
N ALA A 287 -12.55 1.95 -15.90
CA ALA A 287 -11.61 0.96 -16.42
C ALA A 287 -10.23 1.05 -15.74
N ILE A 288 -9.67 2.26 -15.60
CA ILE A 288 -8.40 2.50 -14.91
C ILE A 288 -8.49 2.06 -13.44
N ARG A 289 -9.53 2.47 -12.70
CA ARG A 289 -9.69 2.09 -11.29
C ARG A 289 -9.87 0.59 -11.10
N ALA A 290 -10.64 -0.06 -11.99
CA ALA A 290 -10.83 -1.50 -12.01
C ALA A 290 -9.49 -2.24 -12.23
N SER A 291 -8.73 -1.82 -13.22
CA SER A 291 -7.40 -2.37 -13.53
C SER A 291 -6.38 -2.14 -12.41
N LEU A 292 -6.40 -0.96 -11.79
CA LEU A 292 -5.48 -0.64 -10.69
C LEU A 292 -5.73 -1.56 -9.50
N ARG A 293 -6.99 -1.79 -9.13
CA ARG A 293 -7.35 -2.75 -8.07
C ARG A 293 -6.90 -4.16 -8.41
N GLN A 294 -7.10 -4.61 -9.66
CA GLN A 294 -6.62 -5.93 -10.10
C GLN A 294 -5.11 -6.04 -9.96
N SER A 295 -4.38 -5.02 -10.40
CA SER A 295 -2.91 -5.04 -10.37
C SER A 295 -2.36 -4.99 -8.94
N GLN A 296 -3.01 -4.23 -8.06
CA GLN A 296 -2.70 -4.23 -6.63
C GLN A 296 -2.93 -5.60 -6.00
N LEU A 297 -4.05 -6.27 -6.33
CA LEU A 297 -4.33 -7.63 -5.88
C LEU A 297 -3.27 -8.62 -6.39
N THR A 298 -2.92 -8.58 -7.67
CA THR A 298 -1.87 -9.45 -8.23
C THR A 298 -0.55 -9.26 -7.50
N LEU A 299 -0.08 -8.02 -7.35
CA LEU A 299 1.17 -7.73 -6.62
C LEU A 299 1.11 -8.18 -5.16
N TRP A 300 -0.05 -8.05 -4.52
CA TRP A 300 -0.24 -8.49 -3.15
C TRP A 300 -0.15 -10.01 -3.04
N LEU A 301 -0.79 -10.76 -3.96
CA LEU A 301 -0.66 -12.21 -4.04
C LEU A 301 0.79 -12.64 -4.32
N ASP A 302 1.48 -11.97 -5.25
CA ASP A 302 2.88 -12.26 -5.58
C ASP A 302 3.80 -12.04 -4.38
N SER A 303 3.56 -10.99 -3.58
CA SER A 303 4.33 -10.70 -2.37
C SER A 303 4.22 -11.79 -1.29
N ARG A 304 3.18 -12.62 -1.35
CA ARG A 304 2.93 -13.72 -0.42
C ARG A 304 3.45 -15.07 -0.91
N ALA A 305 4.02 -15.14 -2.12
CA ALA A 305 4.77 -16.31 -2.55
C ALA A 305 6.02 -16.49 -1.67
N LEU A 306 6.25 -17.71 -1.18
CA LEU A 306 7.42 -18.03 -0.39
C LEU A 306 8.67 -18.03 -1.28
N CYS A 307 9.69 -17.24 -0.93
CA CYS A 307 11.00 -17.31 -1.57
C CYS A 307 11.70 -18.65 -1.27
N PRO A 308 12.74 -19.05 -2.02
CA PRO A 308 13.41 -20.34 -1.82
C PRO A 308 13.88 -20.60 -0.38
N ALA A 309 14.40 -19.57 0.30
CA ALA A 309 14.82 -19.70 1.70
C ALA A 309 13.65 -20.02 2.64
N ARG A 310 12.48 -19.39 2.44
CA ARG A 310 11.27 -19.65 3.23
C ARG A 310 10.63 -20.99 2.88
N GLN A 311 10.71 -21.42 1.63
CA GLN A 311 10.27 -22.76 1.22
C GLN A 311 11.07 -23.83 1.96
N ALA A 312 12.39 -23.66 2.08
CA ALA A 312 13.24 -24.57 2.84
C ALA A 312 12.86 -24.61 4.34
N LEU A 313 12.61 -23.45 4.97
CA LEU A 313 12.13 -23.38 6.35
C LEU A 313 10.77 -24.08 6.54
N SER A 314 9.83 -23.89 5.62
CA SER A 314 8.54 -24.58 5.61
C SER A 314 8.70 -26.10 5.50
N GLN A 315 9.53 -26.55 4.56
CA GLN A 315 9.81 -27.98 4.38
C GLN A 315 10.46 -28.58 5.63
N GLN A 316 11.42 -27.90 6.26
CA GLN A 316 12.04 -28.35 7.51
C GLN A 316 11.01 -28.44 8.65
N PHE A 317 10.13 -27.44 8.78
CA PHE A 317 9.10 -27.41 9.82
C PHE A 317 8.14 -28.60 9.71
N PHE A 318 7.75 -28.98 8.50
CA PHE A 318 6.81 -30.09 8.26
C PHE A 318 7.49 -31.46 8.10
N THR A 319 8.81 -31.55 7.93
CA THR A 319 9.52 -32.84 7.88
C THR A 319 9.40 -33.61 9.21
N ALA A 320 9.36 -32.88 10.33
CA ALA A 320 9.24 -33.45 11.67
C ALA A 320 7.80 -33.63 12.17
N ARG A 321 6.78 -33.39 11.32
CA ARG A 321 5.36 -33.38 11.70
C ARG A 321 4.53 -34.21 10.72
N ALA A 322 3.45 -34.82 11.21
CA ALA A 322 2.51 -35.49 10.33
C ALA A 322 1.78 -34.46 9.44
N ALA A 323 1.65 -34.76 8.15
CA ALA A 323 0.86 -33.95 7.25
C ALA A 323 -0.63 -34.09 7.58
N ALA A 324 -1.37 -32.98 7.54
CA ALA A 324 -2.82 -33.04 7.65
C ALA A 324 -3.41 -33.73 6.41
N ARG A 325 -4.30 -34.70 6.63
CA ARG A 325 -4.96 -35.45 5.55
C ARG A 325 -6.27 -34.77 5.21
N CYS A 326 -6.38 -34.28 3.99
CA CYS A 326 -7.53 -33.53 3.52
C CYS A 326 -8.21 -34.24 2.34
N THR A 327 -9.53 -34.30 2.35
CA THR A 327 -10.31 -34.67 1.16
C THR A 327 -10.89 -33.42 0.52
N LEU A 328 -10.58 -33.23 -0.76
CA LEU A 328 -11.16 -32.19 -1.60
C LEU A 328 -12.27 -32.79 -2.46
N PHE A 329 -13.51 -32.42 -2.14
CA PHE A 329 -14.67 -32.68 -2.97
C PHE A 329 -14.81 -31.56 -4.00
N ILE A 330 -14.75 -31.93 -5.29
CA ILE A 330 -14.90 -30.99 -6.39
C ILE A 330 -16.27 -31.22 -7.03
N ASP A 331 -17.16 -30.24 -6.90
CA ASP A 331 -18.49 -30.25 -7.50
C ASP A 331 -18.41 -30.01 -9.01
N ALA A 332 -18.59 -31.10 -9.77
CA ALA A 332 -18.55 -31.15 -11.22
C ALA A 332 -19.93 -31.45 -11.84
N ARG A 333 -21.02 -31.28 -11.08
CA ARG A 333 -22.40 -31.39 -11.60
C ARG A 333 -22.61 -30.40 -12.75
N GLY A 334 -23.36 -30.79 -13.78
CA GLY A 334 -23.56 -29.97 -14.98
C GLY A 334 -22.42 -30.00 -16.02
N GLY A 335 -21.35 -30.76 -15.79
CA GLY A 335 -20.44 -31.25 -16.83
C GLY A 335 -19.60 -30.22 -17.58
N ASP A 336 -18.58 -29.66 -16.93
CA ASP A 336 -17.50 -28.91 -17.60
C ASP A 336 -16.11 -29.51 -17.28
N GLY A 337 -15.56 -30.28 -18.23
CA GLY A 337 -14.22 -30.86 -18.12
C GLY A 337 -13.10 -29.81 -18.08
N LEU A 338 -13.31 -28.62 -18.65
CA LEU A 338 -12.34 -27.52 -18.60
C LEU A 338 -12.33 -26.89 -17.20
N ALA A 339 -13.49 -26.68 -16.59
CA ALA A 339 -13.58 -26.22 -15.20
C ALA A 339 -12.88 -27.19 -14.24
N TRP A 340 -13.10 -28.50 -14.39
CA TRP A 340 -12.36 -29.52 -13.62
C TRP A 340 -10.85 -29.40 -13.82
N ALA A 341 -10.39 -29.36 -15.08
CA ALA A 341 -8.97 -29.26 -15.40
C ALA A 341 -8.32 -27.99 -14.83
N ARG A 342 -9.04 -26.86 -14.83
CA ARG A 342 -8.60 -25.61 -14.20
C ARG A 342 -8.40 -25.75 -12.69
N THR A 343 -9.33 -26.40 -11.98
CA THR A 343 -9.18 -26.66 -10.54
C THR A 343 -7.99 -27.58 -10.27
N LEU A 344 -7.86 -28.67 -11.02
CA LEU A 344 -6.74 -29.60 -10.84
C LEU A 344 -5.38 -28.93 -11.14
N ALA A 345 -5.29 -28.09 -12.16
CA ALA A 345 -4.06 -27.35 -12.50
C ALA A 345 -3.65 -26.33 -11.43
N SER A 346 -4.57 -25.94 -10.53
CA SER A 346 -4.26 -25.04 -9.42
C SER A 346 -3.64 -25.72 -8.21
N LEU A 347 -3.78 -27.04 -8.10
CA LEU A 347 -3.16 -27.81 -7.03
C LEU A 347 -1.68 -28.04 -7.34
N PRO A 348 -0.75 -27.63 -6.47
CA PRO A 348 0.65 -27.96 -6.63
C PRO A 348 0.86 -29.47 -6.48
N ALA A 349 1.88 -30.01 -7.14
CA ALA A 349 2.21 -31.44 -7.07
C ALA A 349 2.45 -31.93 -5.62
N SER A 350 2.94 -31.06 -4.74
CA SER A 350 3.08 -31.29 -3.30
C SER A 350 3.03 -29.97 -2.54
N THR A 351 2.35 -29.94 -1.39
CA THR A 351 2.44 -28.83 -0.42
C THR A 351 2.96 -29.38 0.91
N PRO A 352 4.08 -28.89 1.46
CA PRO A 352 4.55 -29.32 2.77
C PRO A 352 3.46 -29.23 3.84
N GLY A 353 3.25 -30.30 4.60
CA GLY A 353 2.24 -30.35 5.67
C GLY A 353 0.81 -30.68 5.24
N LEU A 354 0.52 -30.84 3.93
CA LEU A 354 -0.80 -31.22 3.43
C LEU A 354 -0.73 -32.44 2.51
N SER A 355 -1.72 -33.33 2.65
CA SER A 355 -1.96 -34.41 1.70
C SER A 355 -3.41 -34.37 1.23
N TRP A 356 -3.62 -34.53 -0.08
CA TRP A 356 -4.93 -34.38 -0.71
C TRP A 356 -5.43 -35.70 -1.28
N GLN A 357 -6.65 -36.09 -0.92
CA GLN A 357 -7.46 -37.05 -1.65
C GLN A 357 -8.54 -36.30 -2.44
N LEU A 358 -8.67 -36.58 -3.74
CA LEU A 358 -9.60 -35.87 -4.63
C LEU A 358 -10.81 -36.76 -4.93
N ILE A 359 -12.03 -36.21 -4.77
CA ILE A 359 -13.28 -36.90 -5.12
C ILE A 359 -14.16 -35.97 -5.95
N ALA A 360 -14.62 -36.45 -7.11
CA ALA A 360 -15.55 -35.71 -7.96
C ALA A 360 -17.00 -35.95 -7.53
N LEU A 361 -17.75 -34.86 -7.27
CA LEU A 361 -19.19 -34.91 -7.09
C LEU A 361 -19.87 -34.71 -8.46
N THR A 362 -20.71 -35.65 -8.88
CA THR A 362 -21.29 -35.70 -10.24
C THR A 362 -22.79 -35.97 -10.20
N ASP A 363 -23.50 -35.71 -11.29
CA ASP A 363 -24.91 -36.07 -11.50
C ASP A 363 -25.09 -37.25 -12.47
N GLY A 364 -23.99 -37.88 -12.89
CA GLY A 364 -23.98 -39.00 -13.84
C GLY A 364 -23.87 -38.60 -15.32
N GLY A 365 -23.96 -37.30 -15.67
CA GLY A 365 -23.93 -36.82 -17.05
C GLY A 365 -22.54 -36.45 -17.62
N VAL A 366 -21.44 -36.81 -16.95
CA VAL A 366 -20.10 -36.27 -17.27
C VAL A 366 -19.19 -37.31 -17.93
N ASP A 367 -19.03 -37.23 -19.25
CA ASP A 367 -18.14 -38.10 -20.04
C ASP A 367 -16.66 -37.69 -19.98
N ALA A 368 -16.35 -36.45 -19.58
CA ALA A 368 -15.03 -35.82 -19.74
C ALA A 368 -14.05 -35.93 -18.55
N LEU A 369 -14.39 -36.67 -17.49
CA LEU A 369 -13.47 -36.86 -16.35
C LEU A 369 -12.52 -38.05 -16.59
N PRO A 370 -11.25 -37.99 -16.14
CA PRO A 370 -10.34 -39.13 -16.21
C PRO A 370 -10.94 -40.40 -15.59
N ALA A 371 -10.62 -41.57 -16.15
CA ALA A 371 -11.12 -42.86 -15.65
C ALA A 371 -10.64 -43.20 -14.23
N THR A 372 -9.50 -42.64 -13.82
CA THR A 372 -8.88 -42.84 -12.50
C THR A 372 -9.45 -41.95 -11.39
N THR A 373 -10.31 -41.00 -11.72
CA THR A 373 -10.93 -40.10 -10.74
C THR A 373 -12.02 -40.84 -9.97
N GLU A 374 -11.94 -40.84 -8.64
CA GLU A 374 -13.03 -41.33 -7.78
C GLU A 374 -14.28 -40.45 -7.98
N ARG A 375 -15.43 -41.06 -8.30
CA ARG A 375 -16.69 -40.36 -8.58
C ARG A 375 -17.74 -40.72 -7.54
N LEU A 376 -18.42 -39.70 -7.03
CA LEU A 376 -19.57 -39.83 -6.15
C LEU A 376 -20.77 -39.13 -6.80
N SER A 377 -21.91 -39.81 -6.91
CA SER A 377 -23.13 -39.20 -7.42
C SER A 377 -23.79 -38.37 -6.31
N LEU A 378 -24.01 -37.08 -6.57
CA LEU A 378 -24.66 -36.14 -5.64
C LEU A 378 -26.04 -35.71 -6.18
N ALA A 379 -26.93 -36.70 -6.37
CA ALA A 379 -28.29 -36.49 -6.84
C ALA A 379 -29.30 -36.63 -5.68
N GLY A 380 -29.88 -35.50 -5.25
CA GLY A 380 -30.89 -35.46 -4.19
C GLY A 380 -30.46 -36.10 -2.87
N ALA A 381 -31.42 -36.60 -2.09
CA ALA A 381 -31.17 -37.23 -0.79
C ALA A 381 -30.28 -38.49 -0.90
N ALA A 382 -30.45 -39.30 -1.95
CA ALA A 382 -29.64 -40.49 -2.19
C ALA A 382 -28.15 -40.14 -2.35
N GLY A 383 -27.84 -39.03 -3.02
CA GLY A 383 -26.48 -38.52 -3.13
C GLY A 383 -25.88 -38.11 -1.78
N ILE A 384 -26.65 -37.49 -0.91
CA ILE A 384 -26.20 -37.15 0.46
C ILE A 384 -25.95 -38.40 1.30
N HIS A 385 -26.79 -39.43 1.19
CA HIS A 385 -26.52 -40.72 1.83
C HIS A 385 -25.20 -41.35 1.36
N ALA A 386 -24.92 -41.29 0.06
CA ALA A 386 -23.66 -41.77 -0.50
C ALA A 386 -22.46 -40.95 0.01
N LEU A 387 -22.58 -39.62 0.10
CA LEU A 387 -21.58 -38.74 0.68
C LEU A 387 -21.29 -39.10 2.15
N ASN A 388 -22.33 -39.28 2.94
CA ASN A 388 -22.19 -39.68 4.35
C ASN A 388 -21.54 -41.05 4.51
N ALA A 389 -21.95 -42.03 3.69
CA ALA A 389 -21.33 -43.35 3.69
C ALA A 389 -19.84 -43.25 3.36
N ARG A 390 -19.48 -42.43 2.35
CA ARG A 390 -18.08 -42.21 2.00
C ARG A 390 -17.30 -41.57 3.14
N CYS A 391 -17.82 -40.51 3.76
CA CYS A 391 -17.16 -39.80 4.87
C CYS A 391 -16.81 -40.72 6.07
N ARG A 392 -17.58 -41.78 6.33
CA ARG A 392 -17.26 -42.76 7.39
C ARG A 392 -16.02 -43.60 7.09
N THR A 393 -15.73 -43.80 5.80
CA THR A 393 -14.64 -44.67 5.30
C THR A 393 -13.40 -43.90 4.85
N LEU A 394 -13.43 -42.56 4.90
CA LEU A 394 -12.28 -41.74 4.53
C LEU A 394 -11.21 -41.80 5.63
N ASP A 395 -9.96 -41.91 5.20
CA ASP A 395 -8.79 -41.78 6.07
C ASP A 395 -8.38 -40.31 6.28
N SER A 396 -9.16 -39.33 5.80
CA SER A 396 -8.85 -37.92 5.98
C SER A 396 -9.32 -37.37 7.32
N ASP A 397 -8.66 -36.31 7.77
CA ASP A 397 -9.00 -35.59 8.99
C ASP A 397 -9.95 -34.41 8.67
N TRP A 398 -9.80 -33.81 7.50
CA TRP A 398 -10.53 -32.62 7.06
C TRP A 398 -11.21 -32.80 5.70
N LEU A 399 -12.40 -32.20 5.56
CA LEU A 399 -13.22 -32.23 4.35
C LEU A 399 -13.40 -30.80 3.81
N LEU A 400 -13.12 -30.58 2.53
CA LEU A 400 -13.31 -29.29 1.83
C LEU A 400 -14.14 -29.49 0.56
N PHE A 401 -15.08 -28.59 0.30
CA PHE A 401 -15.92 -28.58 -0.89
C PHE A 401 -15.62 -27.36 -1.74
N VAL A 402 -15.40 -27.56 -3.04
CA VAL A 402 -15.20 -26.48 -4.03
C VAL A 402 -15.97 -26.78 -5.31
N ALA A 403 -16.41 -25.74 -6.01
CA ALA A 403 -16.96 -25.90 -7.36
C ALA A 403 -15.84 -26.13 -8.38
N ALA A 404 -16.07 -26.96 -9.39
CA ALA A 404 -15.20 -27.04 -10.56
C ALA A 404 -15.02 -25.64 -11.18
N GLY A 405 -13.80 -25.32 -11.61
CA GLY A 405 -13.42 -24.01 -12.13
C GLY A 405 -12.85 -23.07 -11.06
N SER A 406 -13.00 -23.41 -9.77
CA SER A 406 -12.33 -22.70 -8.68
C SER A 406 -10.82 -22.96 -8.71
N ARG A 407 -10.02 -21.99 -8.27
CA ARG A 407 -8.56 -22.06 -8.20
C ARG A 407 -8.12 -22.00 -6.75
N LEU A 408 -7.37 -23.00 -6.30
CA LEU A 408 -6.70 -22.97 -4.99
C LEU A 408 -5.46 -22.09 -5.07
N LEU A 409 -5.30 -21.19 -4.09
CA LEU A 409 -4.22 -20.22 -4.06
C LEU A 409 -3.01 -20.80 -3.30
N PRO A 410 -1.79 -20.76 -3.87
CA PRO A 410 -0.60 -21.31 -3.21
C PRO A 410 -0.32 -20.72 -1.83
N SER A 411 -0.54 -19.42 -1.63
CA SER A 411 -0.37 -18.77 -0.32
C SER A 411 -1.38 -19.30 0.70
N GLY A 412 -2.63 -19.47 0.30
CA GLY A 412 -3.70 -20.11 1.09
C GLY A 412 -3.38 -21.53 1.50
N LEU A 413 -2.86 -22.35 0.59
CA LEU A 413 -2.44 -23.73 0.91
C LEU A 413 -1.30 -23.76 1.93
N ASN A 414 -0.32 -22.86 1.82
CA ASN A 414 0.78 -22.76 2.78
C ASN A 414 0.28 -22.33 4.18
N ALA A 415 -0.60 -21.32 4.23
CA ALA A 415 -1.19 -20.88 5.50
C ALA A 415 -2.08 -21.96 6.13
N LEU A 416 -2.85 -22.68 5.30
CA LEU A 416 -3.71 -23.79 5.72
C LEU A 416 -2.90 -24.91 6.39
N ALA A 417 -1.75 -25.29 5.83
CA ALA A 417 -0.88 -26.32 6.42
C ALA A 417 -0.51 -26.02 7.87
N GLY A 418 -0.15 -24.77 8.16
CA GLY A 418 0.14 -24.31 9.50
C GLY A 418 -1.11 -24.20 10.38
N ALA A 419 -2.20 -23.65 9.84
CA ALA A 419 -3.46 -23.49 10.57
C ALA A 419 -4.03 -24.83 11.06
N LEU A 420 -4.01 -25.87 10.22
CA LEU A 420 -4.51 -27.21 10.59
C LEU A 420 -3.67 -27.87 11.69
N THR A 421 -2.37 -27.53 11.79
CA THR A 421 -1.51 -28.02 12.88
C THR A 421 -1.87 -27.37 14.23
N ALA A 422 -2.46 -26.16 14.21
CA ALA A 422 -2.88 -25.43 15.40
C ALA A 422 -4.39 -25.57 15.71
N ALA A 423 -5.12 -26.39 14.95
CA ALA A 423 -6.58 -26.44 14.97
C ALA A 423 -7.19 -27.47 15.95
N GLU A 424 -6.50 -27.82 17.04
CA GLU A 424 -6.94 -28.90 17.96
C GLU A 424 -8.33 -28.67 18.57
N GLY A 425 -8.75 -27.42 18.77
CA GLY A 425 -10.06 -27.04 19.29
C GLY A 425 -11.14 -26.74 18.23
N CYS A 426 -10.77 -26.70 16.94
CA CYS A 426 -11.70 -26.32 15.87
C CYS A 426 -12.37 -27.55 15.25
N GLN A 427 -13.69 -27.48 15.07
CA GLN A 427 -14.45 -28.46 14.29
C GLN A 427 -14.69 -28.01 12.85
N ALA A 428 -14.61 -26.71 12.60
CA ALA A 428 -14.56 -26.17 11.26
C ALA A 428 -13.62 -24.96 11.16
N ILE A 429 -13.12 -24.71 9.96
CA ILE A 429 -12.33 -23.52 9.64
C ILE A 429 -12.89 -22.94 8.35
N TYR A 430 -13.34 -21.69 8.38
CA TYR A 430 -13.70 -21.00 7.14
C TYR A 430 -12.52 -20.17 6.65
N ALA A 431 -12.34 -20.11 5.34
CA ALA A 431 -11.22 -19.43 4.73
C ALA A 431 -11.67 -18.25 3.89
N ASP A 432 -10.90 -17.17 3.92
CA ASP A 432 -10.99 -16.07 2.97
C ASP A 432 -10.84 -16.54 1.52
N GLY A 433 -11.23 -15.68 0.58
CA GLY A 433 -11.15 -16.00 -0.83
C GLY A 433 -11.15 -14.79 -1.75
N LEU A 434 -11.32 -15.07 -3.03
CA LEU A 434 -11.47 -14.09 -4.09
C LEU A 434 -12.65 -14.48 -4.99
N TYR A 435 -13.39 -13.50 -5.48
CA TYR A 435 -14.36 -13.71 -6.54
C TYR A 435 -13.73 -13.36 -7.88
N ALA A 436 -13.56 -14.35 -8.75
CA ALA A 436 -13.23 -14.12 -10.15
C ALA A 436 -14.52 -13.92 -10.96
N ALA A 437 -14.52 -12.90 -11.82
CA ALA A 437 -15.55 -12.71 -12.83
C ALA A 437 -14.90 -12.65 -14.20
N GLU A 438 -15.48 -13.31 -15.19
CA GLU A 438 -14.95 -13.29 -16.56
C GLU A 438 -14.95 -11.85 -17.09
N GLY A 439 -13.79 -11.36 -17.53
CA GLY A 439 -13.62 -10.01 -18.06
C GLY A 439 -13.69 -8.88 -17.02
N ALA A 440 -13.74 -9.19 -15.71
CA ALA A 440 -13.75 -8.19 -14.63
C ALA A 440 -12.65 -8.47 -13.59
N PRO A 441 -12.19 -7.43 -12.85
CA PRO A 441 -11.24 -7.62 -11.75
C PRO A 441 -11.78 -8.60 -10.71
N SER A 442 -10.89 -9.45 -10.19
CA SER A 442 -11.20 -10.28 -9.04
C SER A 442 -11.54 -9.38 -7.85
N ALA A 443 -12.65 -9.66 -7.18
CA ALA A 443 -13.07 -8.96 -5.98
C ALA A 443 -12.59 -9.68 -4.72
N LEU A 444 -12.28 -8.92 -3.66
CA LEU A 444 -11.80 -9.46 -2.39
C LEU A 444 -12.95 -10.05 -1.57
N LEU A 445 -12.77 -11.26 -1.05
CA LEU A 445 -13.65 -11.88 -0.05
C LEU A 445 -12.86 -12.14 1.23
N PHE A 446 -12.55 -11.06 1.93
CA PHE A 446 -11.90 -11.02 3.23
C PHE A 446 -12.98 -10.84 4.29
N ARG A 447 -13.31 -11.94 4.95
CA ARG A 447 -14.39 -12.00 5.93
C ARG A 447 -13.91 -11.40 7.25
N PRO A 448 -14.82 -10.83 8.05
CA PRO A 448 -14.53 -10.60 9.46
C PRO A 448 -14.36 -11.94 10.19
N ASP A 449 -13.98 -11.88 11.45
CA ASP A 449 -14.15 -13.01 12.36
C ASP A 449 -15.65 -13.37 12.49
N PHE A 450 -15.93 -14.56 13.02
CA PHE A 450 -17.26 -15.16 12.92
C PHE A 450 -18.33 -14.28 13.61
N SER A 451 -19.18 -13.66 12.79
CA SER A 451 -20.33 -12.87 13.21
C SER A 451 -21.59 -13.66 12.87
N LEU A 452 -22.31 -14.15 13.89
CA LEU A 452 -23.53 -14.94 13.70
C LEU A 452 -24.59 -14.17 12.92
N ASP A 453 -24.81 -12.89 13.25
CA ASP A 453 -25.81 -12.06 12.58
C ASP A 453 -25.48 -11.91 11.08
N PHE A 454 -24.23 -11.59 10.75
CA PHE A 454 -23.79 -11.50 9.36
C PHE A 454 -23.83 -12.84 8.61
N PHE A 455 -23.51 -13.96 9.28
CA PHE A 455 -23.62 -15.29 8.71
C PHE A 455 -25.06 -15.62 8.33
N LEU A 456 -26.02 -15.33 9.21
CA LEU A 456 -27.44 -15.59 8.98
C LEU A 456 -28.05 -14.63 7.94
N SER A 457 -27.65 -13.35 7.94
CA SER A 457 -28.11 -12.38 6.95
C SER A 457 -27.48 -12.57 5.57
N SER A 458 -26.27 -13.15 5.48
CA SER A 458 -25.58 -13.37 4.22
C SER A 458 -24.85 -14.73 4.13
N PRO A 459 -25.58 -15.87 4.12
CA PRO A 459 -24.98 -17.19 3.95
C PRO A 459 -24.15 -17.28 2.66
N ALA A 460 -24.63 -16.69 1.56
CA ALA A 460 -23.92 -16.67 0.28
C ALA A 460 -22.46 -16.19 0.37
N GLN A 461 -22.14 -15.32 1.35
CA GLN A 461 -20.80 -14.80 1.56
C GLN A 461 -20.05 -15.53 2.67
N MET A 462 -20.72 -15.88 3.77
CA MET A 462 -20.07 -16.43 4.97
C MET A 462 -20.03 -17.97 5.01
N ALA A 463 -20.93 -18.68 4.34
CA ALA A 463 -21.14 -20.12 4.45
C ALA A 463 -20.34 -20.99 3.46
N ARG A 464 -19.35 -20.41 2.76
CA ARG A 464 -18.61 -21.10 1.68
C ARG A 464 -17.16 -21.34 2.03
N HIS A 465 -16.60 -22.43 1.50
CA HIS A 465 -15.19 -22.83 1.64
C HIS A 465 -14.82 -23.09 3.10
N TRP A 466 -15.71 -23.78 3.82
CA TRP A 466 -15.41 -24.28 5.15
C TRP A 466 -14.72 -25.62 5.03
N LEU A 467 -13.67 -25.80 5.81
CA LEU A 467 -13.11 -27.10 6.11
C LEU A 467 -13.84 -27.66 7.33
N PHE A 468 -14.31 -28.90 7.24
CA PHE A 468 -14.97 -29.60 8.34
C PHE A 468 -14.10 -30.73 8.85
N ARG A 469 -14.02 -30.87 10.18
CA ARG A 469 -13.37 -32.02 10.81
C ARG A 469 -14.23 -33.26 10.57
N ARG A 470 -13.68 -34.24 9.85
CA ARG A 470 -14.43 -35.44 9.40
C ARG A 470 -15.06 -36.17 10.58
N GLU A 471 -14.29 -36.38 11.64
CA GLU A 471 -14.75 -37.10 12.85
C GLU A 471 -15.98 -36.46 13.47
N TRP A 472 -16.01 -35.13 13.57
CA TRP A 472 -17.15 -34.40 14.08
C TRP A 472 -18.36 -34.52 13.16
N VAL A 473 -18.18 -34.35 11.84
CA VAL A 473 -19.27 -34.52 10.86
C VAL A 473 -19.89 -35.92 10.98
N VAL A 474 -19.07 -36.96 11.14
CA VAL A 474 -19.54 -38.34 11.29
C VAL A 474 -20.25 -38.55 12.62
N ALA A 475 -19.73 -38.01 13.72
CA ALA A 475 -20.33 -38.11 15.05
C ALA A 475 -21.71 -37.44 15.13
N GLU A 476 -21.88 -36.29 14.45
CA GLU A 476 -23.15 -35.54 14.37
C GLU A 476 -24.14 -36.08 13.32
N GLY A 477 -23.95 -37.31 12.86
CA GLY A 477 -24.87 -38.00 11.95
C GLY A 477 -24.69 -37.70 10.45
N GLY A 478 -23.66 -36.95 10.07
CA GLY A 478 -23.35 -36.60 8.67
C GLY A 478 -24.16 -35.42 8.13
N PHE A 479 -24.05 -35.16 6.83
CA PHE A 479 -24.81 -34.14 6.11
C PHE A 479 -26.30 -34.49 6.00
N ASP A 480 -27.18 -33.50 6.09
CA ASP A 480 -28.64 -33.72 6.12
C ASP A 480 -29.21 -34.05 4.72
N PRO A 481 -29.76 -35.25 4.49
CA PRO A 481 -30.35 -35.62 3.20
C PRO A 481 -31.61 -34.83 2.83
N ALA A 482 -32.26 -34.15 3.78
CA ALA A 482 -33.45 -33.34 3.54
C ALA A 482 -33.14 -32.00 2.84
N CYS A 483 -31.87 -31.57 2.84
CA CYS A 483 -31.44 -30.31 2.23
C CYS A 483 -30.24 -30.54 1.29
N PRO A 484 -30.42 -31.31 0.19
CA PRO A 484 -29.33 -31.71 -0.68
C PRO A 484 -28.69 -30.57 -1.47
N GLN A 485 -29.36 -29.42 -1.63
CA GLN A 485 -28.76 -28.24 -2.27
C GLN A 485 -27.92 -27.44 -1.27
N ALA A 486 -28.39 -27.33 -0.03
CA ALA A 486 -27.78 -26.53 1.03
C ALA A 486 -27.15 -27.35 2.17
N PHE A 487 -26.64 -28.55 1.86
CA PHE A 487 -26.16 -29.51 2.86
C PHE A 487 -24.98 -28.98 3.69
N GLU A 488 -24.11 -28.14 3.11
CA GLU A 488 -23.03 -27.47 3.84
C GLU A 488 -23.59 -26.49 4.87
N LEU A 489 -24.55 -25.65 4.48
CA LEU A 489 -25.21 -24.68 5.38
C LEU A 489 -25.94 -25.39 6.52
N ALA A 490 -26.65 -26.48 6.23
CA ALA A 490 -27.30 -27.29 7.25
C ALA A 490 -26.29 -27.81 8.29
N CYS A 491 -25.12 -28.29 7.83
CA CYS A 491 -24.04 -28.75 8.70
C CYS A 491 -23.46 -27.60 9.55
N GLN A 492 -23.26 -26.42 8.97
CA GLN A 492 -22.75 -25.24 9.68
C GLN A 492 -23.73 -24.74 10.75
N LEU A 493 -25.04 -24.68 10.44
CA LEU A 493 -26.05 -24.30 11.43
C LEU A 493 -26.09 -25.28 12.60
N ARG A 494 -25.99 -26.59 12.32
CA ARG A 494 -25.87 -27.61 13.38
C ARG A 494 -24.58 -27.48 14.17
N LEU A 495 -23.46 -27.11 13.55
CA LEU A 495 -22.21 -26.84 14.27
C LEU A 495 -22.39 -25.69 15.28
N ILE A 496 -23.03 -24.60 14.84
CA ILE A 496 -23.32 -23.45 15.71
C ILE A 496 -24.22 -23.86 16.88
N GLU A 497 -25.22 -24.72 16.63
CA GLU A 497 -26.16 -25.20 17.64
C GLU A 497 -25.52 -26.17 18.66
N SER A 498 -24.60 -27.03 18.23
CA SER A 498 -24.03 -28.12 19.05
C SER A 498 -22.70 -27.76 19.72
N ALA A 499 -21.80 -27.09 19.00
CA ALA A 499 -20.44 -26.79 19.46
C ALA A 499 -20.18 -25.29 19.69
N GLY A 500 -21.08 -24.42 19.21
CA GLY A 500 -20.96 -22.97 19.35
C GLY A 500 -19.89 -22.33 18.46
N ALA A 501 -19.81 -20.99 18.50
CA ALA A 501 -18.92 -20.22 17.64
C ALA A 501 -17.43 -20.42 17.94
N ALA A 502 -17.07 -20.79 19.18
CA ALA A 502 -15.69 -21.03 19.59
C ALA A 502 -15.04 -22.24 18.89
N ALA A 503 -15.85 -23.17 18.36
CA ALA A 503 -15.39 -24.30 17.59
C ALA A 503 -15.05 -23.96 16.12
N ILE A 504 -15.18 -22.69 15.72
CA ILE A 504 -14.99 -22.22 14.35
C ILE A 504 -13.71 -21.39 14.26
N GLY A 505 -12.74 -21.87 13.50
CA GLY A 505 -11.53 -21.12 13.16
C GLY A 505 -11.71 -20.26 11.90
N HIS A 506 -10.87 -19.24 11.76
CA HIS A 506 -10.82 -18.37 10.58
C HIS A 506 -9.43 -18.40 9.95
N LEU A 507 -9.34 -18.90 8.72
CA LEU A 507 -8.16 -18.77 7.88
C LEU A 507 -8.25 -17.45 7.10
N THR A 508 -7.64 -16.40 7.63
CA THR A 508 -7.61 -15.07 7.01
C THR A 508 -6.82 -15.04 5.70
N GLU A 509 -6.07 -16.07 5.36
CA GLU A 509 -5.36 -16.15 4.09
C GLU A 509 -6.33 -16.65 3.00
N PRO A 510 -6.52 -15.90 1.89
CA PRO A 510 -7.30 -16.34 0.74
C PRO A 510 -6.91 -17.74 0.26
N LEU A 511 -7.83 -18.69 0.41
CA LEU A 511 -7.63 -20.09 0.04
C LEU A 511 -8.12 -20.38 -1.38
N VAL A 512 -9.28 -19.83 -1.74
CA VAL A 512 -9.98 -20.16 -2.99
C VAL A 512 -10.31 -18.88 -3.77
N GLU A 513 -9.95 -18.86 -5.04
CA GLU A 513 -10.54 -17.96 -6.04
C GLU A 513 -11.66 -18.70 -6.77
N HIS A 514 -12.88 -18.17 -6.76
CA HIS A 514 -14.04 -18.84 -7.34
C HIS A 514 -14.98 -17.87 -8.06
N GLY A 515 -15.94 -18.39 -8.84
CA GLY A 515 -16.92 -17.58 -9.54
C GLY A 515 -17.83 -16.77 -8.60
N ALA A 516 -18.59 -15.83 -9.16
CA ALA A 516 -19.56 -15.01 -8.43
C ALA A 516 -20.44 -15.82 -7.46
N PRO A 517 -20.83 -15.24 -6.30
CA PRO A 517 -21.66 -15.95 -5.35
C PRO A 517 -23.00 -16.30 -6.03
N PRO A 518 -23.48 -17.55 -5.92
CA PRO A 518 -24.74 -17.93 -6.54
C PRO A 518 -25.91 -17.22 -5.87
N THR A 519 -27.03 -17.19 -6.58
CA THR A 519 -28.33 -16.80 -6.02
C THR A 519 -28.62 -17.67 -4.78
N PRO A 520 -29.12 -17.11 -3.67
CA PRO A 520 -29.50 -17.90 -2.50
C PRO A 520 -30.36 -19.10 -2.86
N TRP A 521 -30.03 -20.27 -2.34
CA TRP A 521 -30.84 -21.46 -2.61
C TRP A 521 -32.22 -21.35 -1.93
N PRO A 522 -33.30 -21.88 -2.54
CA PRO A 522 -34.62 -21.90 -1.91
C PRO A 522 -34.61 -22.59 -0.53
N GLU A 523 -33.75 -23.61 -0.35
CA GLU A 523 -33.57 -24.34 0.90
C GLU A 523 -33.00 -23.46 2.04
N GLU A 524 -32.22 -22.41 1.73
CA GLU A 524 -31.59 -21.56 2.75
C GLU A 524 -32.61 -20.94 3.70
N ARG A 525 -33.72 -20.42 3.17
CA ARG A 525 -34.78 -19.80 3.98
C ARG A 525 -35.36 -20.80 4.99
N ALA A 526 -35.61 -22.03 4.55
CA ALA A 526 -36.17 -23.08 5.40
C ALA A 526 -35.18 -23.50 6.49
N LEU A 527 -33.90 -23.61 6.14
CA LEU A 527 -32.82 -23.90 7.08
C LEU A 527 -32.64 -22.82 8.14
N LEU A 528 -32.62 -21.54 7.74
CA LEU A 528 -32.55 -20.41 8.65
C LEU A 528 -33.75 -20.40 9.60
N LEU A 529 -34.97 -20.60 9.08
CA LEU A 529 -36.17 -20.67 9.91
C LEU A 529 -36.13 -21.85 10.90
N ALA A 530 -35.66 -23.01 10.47
CA ALA A 530 -35.51 -24.17 11.34
C ALA A 530 -34.46 -23.93 12.44
N HIS A 531 -33.34 -23.29 12.11
CA HIS A 531 -32.31 -22.87 13.06
C HIS A 531 -32.88 -21.93 14.13
N LEU A 532 -33.61 -20.89 13.73
CA LEU A 532 -34.24 -19.96 14.67
C LEU A 532 -35.22 -20.67 15.63
N ARG A 533 -36.02 -21.60 15.11
CA ARG A 533 -36.95 -22.40 15.94
C ARG A 533 -36.22 -23.29 16.94
N ARG A 534 -35.13 -23.95 16.54
CA ARG A 534 -34.31 -24.77 17.45
C ARG A 534 -33.63 -23.94 18.54
N ARG A 535 -33.36 -22.66 18.27
CA ARG A 535 -32.88 -21.69 19.26
C ARG A 535 -33.98 -21.13 20.17
N GLY A 536 -35.24 -21.54 20.00
CA GLY A 536 -36.38 -21.13 20.83
C GLY A 536 -37.26 -20.02 20.25
N PHE A 537 -37.04 -19.58 19.01
CA PHE A 537 -37.85 -18.55 18.36
C PHE A 537 -38.96 -19.18 17.50
N GLU A 538 -40.02 -19.68 18.15
CA GLU A 538 -41.10 -20.43 17.49
C GLU A 538 -41.83 -19.65 16.39
N HIS A 539 -42.03 -18.34 16.62
CA HIS A 539 -42.74 -17.44 15.71
C HIS A 539 -41.83 -16.67 14.75
N ALA A 540 -40.56 -17.06 14.64
CA ALA A 540 -39.61 -16.37 13.78
C ALA A 540 -40.04 -16.38 12.30
N GLN A 541 -39.61 -15.35 11.56
CA GLN A 541 -39.81 -15.22 10.13
C GLN A 541 -38.49 -14.85 9.46
N VAL A 542 -38.29 -15.34 8.24
CA VAL A 542 -37.14 -15.01 7.39
C VAL A 542 -37.67 -14.47 6.07
N GLU A 543 -37.25 -13.26 5.71
CA GLU A 543 -37.71 -12.53 4.54
C GLU A 543 -36.53 -12.14 3.63
N PRO A 544 -36.70 -12.15 2.29
CA PRO A 544 -35.67 -11.66 1.40
C PRO A 544 -35.50 -10.14 1.56
N ALA A 545 -34.25 -9.68 1.58
CA ALA A 545 -33.85 -8.29 1.63
C ALA A 545 -33.06 -7.89 0.36
N PRO A 546 -32.90 -6.57 0.08
CA PRO A 546 -32.11 -6.10 -1.06
C PRO A 546 -30.71 -6.72 -1.14
N HIS A 547 -30.15 -6.75 -2.34
CA HIS A 547 -28.84 -7.35 -2.61
C HIS A 547 -28.74 -8.84 -2.25
N GLY A 548 -29.84 -9.59 -2.27
CA GLY A 548 -29.82 -11.05 -2.03
C GLY A 548 -29.43 -11.42 -0.60
N LEU A 549 -29.85 -10.60 0.36
CA LEU A 549 -29.65 -10.82 1.79
C LEU A 549 -30.94 -11.39 2.42
N TRP A 550 -30.83 -11.87 3.66
CA TRP A 550 -31.97 -12.30 4.48
C TRP A 550 -32.18 -11.34 5.65
N ARG A 551 -33.42 -10.90 5.86
CA ARG A 551 -33.87 -10.20 7.07
C ARG A 551 -34.52 -11.22 8.02
N LEU A 552 -34.02 -11.27 9.25
CA LEU A 552 -34.48 -12.21 10.26
C LEU A 552 -35.36 -11.49 11.27
N HIS A 553 -36.59 -11.96 11.44
CA HIS A 553 -37.50 -11.49 12.47
C HIS A 553 -37.64 -12.57 13.54
N TYR A 554 -37.16 -12.30 14.75
CA TYR A 554 -37.21 -13.26 15.86
C TYR A 554 -38.60 -13.34 16.52
N ARG A 555 -39.42 -12.27 16.38
CA ARG A 555 -40.85 -12.19 16.80
C ARG A 555 -41.13 -12.68 18.23
N GLN A 556 -40.41 -12.13 19.19
CA GLN A 556 -40.69 -12.42 20.61
C GLN A 556 -41.99 -11.74 21.07
N ALA A 557 -42.71 -12.39 21.99
CA ALA A 557 -44.00 -11.90 22.51
C ALA A 557 -43.84 -10.71 23.49
N ALA A 558 -42.64 -10.49 24.02
CA ALA A 558 -42.38 -9.43 24.98
C ALA A 558 -42.49 -8.04 24.34
N THR A 559 -43.23 -7.15 24.98
CA THR A 559 -43.35 -5.73 24.60
C THR A 559 -42.87 -4.85 25.77
N PRO A 560 -41.54 -4.78 26.02
CA PRO A 560 -41.01 -4.06 27.17
C PRO A 560 -41.24 -2.55 27.03
N LEU A 561 -41.28 -1.85 28.16
CA LEU A 561 -41.24 -0.39 28.15
C LEU A 561 -39.86 0.07 27.69
N VAL A 562 -39.82 0.91 26.64
CA VAL A 562 -38.59 1.55 26.17
C VAL A 562 -38.54 2.99 26.64
N THR A 563 -37.47 3.38 27.32
CA THR A 563 -37.16 4.79 27.59
C THR A 563 -36.34 5.35 26.43
N ILE A 564 -36.89 6.30 25.68
CA ILE A 564 -36.16 7.06 24.67
C ILE A 564 -35.51 8.27 25.35
N ALA A 565 -34.22 8.20 25.59
CA ALA A 565 -33.41 9.29 26.12
C ALA A 565 -33.02 10.25 24.99
N LEU A 566 -33.82 11.31 24.81
CA LEU A 566 -33.58 12.36 23.83
C LEU A 566 -32.56 13.35 24.42
N LEU A 567 -31.31 13.24 23.98
CA LEU A 567 -30.24 14.11 24.45
C LEU A 567 -30.26 15.42 23.63
N ALA A 568 -30.65 16.53 24.25
CA ALA A 568 -30.79 17.84 23.62
C ALA A 568 -29.80 18.90 24.16
N TYR A 569 -29.24 19.70 23.26
CA TYR A 569 -28.35 20.83 23.60
C TYR A 569 -29.07 22.19 23.56
N SER A 570 -30.34 22.22 23.15
CA SER A 570 -31.21 23.40 23.10
C SER A 570 -32.68 23.01 23.04
N ALA A 571 -33.59 23.91 23.44
CA ALA A 571 -35.03 23.71 23.29
C ALA A 571 -35.44 23.41 21.83
N ALA A 572 -34.82 24.09 20.86
CA ALA A 572 -35.08 23.88 19.43
C ALA A 572 -34.65 22.48 18.96
N SER A 573 -33.51 21.96 19.44
CA SER A 573 -33.09 20.57 19.14
C SER A 573 -34.06 19.56 19.74
N ALA A 574 -34.45 19.74 21.00
CA ALA A 574 -35.43 18.88 21.66
C ALA A 574 -36.76 18.84 20.90
N ALA A 575 -37.26 20.01 20.48
CA ALA A 575 -38.52 20.12 19.73
C ALA A 575 -38.47 19.36 18.39
N ARG A 576 -37.37 19.46 17.63
CA ARG A 576 -37.20 18.75 16.35
C ARG A 576 -37.19 17.24 16.54
N GLY A 577 -36.34 16.75 17.45
CA GLY A 577 -36.22 15.32 17.73
C GLY A 577 -37.54 14.74 18.24
N LEU A 578 -38.18 15.42 19.19
CA LEU A 578 -39.49 15.01 19.73
C LEU A 578 -40.57 14.97 18.66
N SER A 579 -40.64 15.98 17.78
CA SER A 579 -41.65 16.01 16.70
C SER A 579 -41.48 14.82 15.75
N SER A 580 -40.24 14.50 15.37
CA SER A 580 -39.95 13.33 14.53
C SER A 580 -40.37 12.02 15.22
N LEU A 581 -40.06 11.88 16.51
CA LEU A 581 -40.43 10.71 17.30
C LEU A 581 -41.94 10.50 17.37
N LEU A 582 -42.70 11.54 17.74
CA LEU A 582 -44.15 11.46 17.91
C LEU A 582 -44.89 11.24 16.58
N ALA A 583 -44.38 11.80 15.48
CA ALA A 583 -45.01 11.66 14.17
C ALA A 583 -44.78 10.29 13.52
N THR A 584 -43.65 9.64 13.82
CA THR A 584 -43.18 8.47 13.06
C THR A 584 -43.31 7.15 13.82
N THR A 585 -43.08 7.16 15.15
CA THR A 585 -42.90 5.92 15.92
C THR A 585 -44.21 5.15 16.09
N ARG A 586 -44.25 3.92 15.56
CA ARG A 586 -45.42 3.04 15.68
C ARG A 586 -45.51 2.28 17.00
N TYR A 587 -44.37 1.89 17.57
CA TYR A 587 -44.30 1.13 18.81
C TYR A 587 -45.02 1.88 19.95
N ALA A 588 -45.92 1.22 20.68
CA ALA A 588 -46.79 1.90 21.63
C ALA A 588 -46.22 2.06 23.05
N HIS A 589 -45.31 1.16 23.46
CA HIS A 589 -44.84 1.02 24.84
C HIS A 589 -43.53 1.76 25.08
N TYR A 590 -43.53 3.09 24.91
CA TYR A 590 -42.36 3.92 25.18
C TYR A 590 -42.68 5.17 26.02
N GLU A 591 -41.67 5.64 26.74
CA GLU A 591 -41.62 6.99 27.32
C GLU A 591 -40.48 7.78 26.65
N VAL A 592 -40.55 9.11 26.68
CA VAL A 592 -39.48 10.00 26.21
C VAL A 592 -38.94 10.78 27.40
N LEU A 593 -37.63 10.63 27.63
CA LEU A 593 -36.87 11.37 28.62
C LEU A 593 -36.01 12.39 27.89
N ILE A 594 -36.44 13.66 27.91
CA ILE A 594 -35.67 14.77 27.36
C ILE A 594 -34.60 15.13 28.39
N VAL A 595 -33.34 14.81 28.10
CA VAL A 595 -32.20 15.26 28.91
C VAL A 595 -31.62 16.47 28.21
N ALA A 596 -31.89 17.66 28.78
CA ALA A 596 -31.50 18.92 28.18
C ALA A 596 -30.35 19.55 28.97
N ALA A 597 -29.29 19.93 28.26
CA ALA A 597 -28.25 20.78 28.82
C ALA A 597 -28.82 22.16 29.21
N GLU A 598 -28.13 22.86 30.09
CA GLU A 598 -28.54 24.20 30.52
C GLU A 598 -28.62 25.15 29.32
N CYS A 599 -29.79 25.77 29.14
CA CYS A 599 -30.07 26.69 28.03
C CYS A 599 -31.03 27.80 28.45
N ASP A 600 -31.00 28.93 27.76
CA ASP A 600 -31.73 30.16 28.13
C ASP A 600 -33.27 30.03 28.08
N ASP A 601 -33.81 29.02 27.38
CA ASP A 601 -35.23 28.85 27.12
C ASP A 601 -35.82 27.62 27.86
N ALA A 602 -35.74 27.65 29.19
CA ALA A 602 -36.34 26.60 30.04
C ALA A 602 -37.87 26.51 29.89
N GLY A 603 -38.52 27.62 29.56
CA GLY A 603 -39.97 27.69 29.33
C GLY A 603 -40.41 26.85 28.13
N ALA A 604 -39.71 26.95 27.00
CA ALA A 604 -40.00 26.13 25.82
C ALA A 604 -39.81 24.62 26.09
N LEU A 605 -38.76 24.25 26.83
CA LEU A 605 -38.55 22.84 27.23
C LEU A 605 -39.70 22.31 28.10
N ALA A 606 -40.18 23.10 29.05
CA ALA A 606 -41.36 22.74 29.85
C ALA A 606 -42.62 22.64 28.99
N GLY A 607 -42.76 23.48 27.96
CA GLY A 607 -43.84 23.40 26.98
C GLY A 607 -43.86 22.09 26.19
N LEU A 608 -42.69 21.52 25.84
CA LEU A 608 -42.61 20.23 25.14
C LEU A 608 -43.18 19.07 25.95
N VAL A 609 -43.06 19.11 27.28
CA VAL A 609 -43.63 18.08 28.17
C VAL A 609 -45.17 18.08 28.08
N GLN A 610 -45.79 19.25 27.87
CA GLN A 610 -47.25 19.38 27.79
C GLN A 610 -47.85 18.76 26.52
N LEU A 611 -47.05 18.45 25.50
CA LEU A 611 -47.53 17.77 24.28
C LEU A 611 -48.05 16.36 24.57
N ALA A 612 -47.43 15.65 25.52
CA ALA A 612 -47.88 14.35 25.99
C ALA A 612 -47.36 14.07 27.41
N PRO A 613 -47.94 14.69 28.45
CA PRO A 613 -47.40 14.70 29.81
C PRO A 613 -47.37 13.31 30.48
N ALA A 614 -48.18 12.37 30.00
CA ALA A 614 -48.15 10.98 30.46
C ALA A 614 -46.96 10.17 29.89
N ARG A 615 -46.34 10.64 28.79
CA ARG A 615 -45.25 9.94 28.08
C ARG A 615 -43.93 10.69 28.07
N ILE A 616 -43.95 12.02 28.20
CA ILE A 616 -42.77 12.87 28.08
C ILE A 616 -42.37 13.38 29.45
N ARG A 617 -41.08 13.28 29.77
CA ARG A 617 -40.48 13.79 31.00
C ARG A 617 -39.24 14.61 30.67
N LEU A 618 -39.05 15.69 31.41
CA LEU A 618 -37.85 16.52 31.33
C LEU A 618 -36.93 16.17 32.51
N VAL A 619 -35.66 15.92 32.21
CA VAL A 619 -34.58 15.80 33.19
C VAL A 619 -33.57 16.92 32.91
N PRO A 620 -33.58 18.01 33.70
CA PRO A 620 -32.62 19.09 33.51
C PRO A 620 -31.21 18.58 33.84
N PHE A 621 -30.24 18.92 33.00
CA PHE A 621 -28.83 18.66 33.23
C PHE A 621 -28.09 19.97 33.54
N ALA A 622 -27.45 20.03 34.71
CA ALA A 622 -26.71 21.21 35.13
C ALA A 622 -25.42 21.37 34.32
N GLY A 623 -25.25 22.51 33.65
CA GLY A 623 -24.08 22.84 32.84
C GLY A 623 -24.18 22.48 31.35
N ARG A 624 -23.04 22.62 30.67
CA ARG A 624 -22.91 22.45 29.21
C ARG A 624 -23.14 21.02 28.75
N TRP A 625 -23.52 20.88 27.48
CA TRP A 625 -23.65 19.62 26.77
C TRP A 625 -22.44 18.69 26.98
N ARG A 626 -22.69 17.50 27.55
CA ARG A 626 -21.72 16.41 27.75
C ARG A 626 -22.44 15.08 27.59
N ARG A 627 -22.21 14.39 26.46
CA ARG A 627 -22.99 13.20 26.07
C ARG A 627 -22.99 12.10 27.14
N ALA A 628 -21.83 11.59 27.55
CA ALA A 628 -21.71 10.56 28.60
C ALA A 628 -22.47 10.92 29.89
N ALA A 629 -22.23 12.12 30.44
CA ALA A 629 -22.85 12.54 31.69
C ALA A 629 -24.38 12.67 31.58
N MET A 630 -24.87 13.17 30.44
CA MET A 630 -26.30 13.28 30.15
C MET A 630 -26.94 11.90 29.94
N ALA A 631 -26.25 10.99 29.25
CA ALA A 631 -26.66 9.60 29.10
C ALA A 631 -26.75 8.89 30.46
N ASN A 632 -25.78 9.10 31.36
CA ASN A 632 -25.82 8.56 32.72
C ASN A 632 -26.99 9.10 33.54
N SER A 633 -27.30 10.39 33.40
CA SER A 633 -28.52 10.96 34.00
C SER A 633 -29.79 10.29 33.47
N ALA A 634 -29.84 9.98 32.17
CA ALA A 634 -30.95 9.23 31.58
C ALA A 634 -31.06 7.81 32.16
N ILE A 635 -29.94 7.08 32.32
CA ILE A 635 -29.89 5.73 32.92
C ILE A 635 -30.53 5.71 34.30
N LEU A 636 -30.21 6.68 35.14
CA LEU A 636 -30.75 6.78 36.51
C LEU A 636 -32.25 7.08 36.53
N ASN A 637 -32.76 7.87 35.57
CA ASN A 637 -34.13 8.37 35.56
C ASN A 637 -35.13 7.53 34.74
N ALA A 638 -34.62 6.61 33.93
CA ALA A 638 -35.39 5.74 33.04
C ALA A 638 -36.26 4.74 33.80
N ARG A 639 -37.49 4.52 33.31
CA ARG A 639 -38.42 3.50 33.84
C ARG A 639 -38.47 2.25 32.96
N GLY A 640 -38.06 2.34 31.71
CA GLY A 640 -38.05 1.22 30.78
C GLY A 640 -36.98 0.18 31.09
N ASP A 641 -37.27 -1.06 30.71
CA ASP A 641 -36.31 -2.18 30.77
C ASP A 641 -35.19 -1.98 29.75
N TYR A 642 -35.49 -1.27 28.66
CA TYR A 642 -34.53 -0.85 27.64
C TYR A 642 -34.45 0.67 27.56
N LEU A 643 -33.25 1.17 27.34
CA LEU A 643 -32.96 2.57 27.04
C LEU A 643 -32.47 2.72 25.61
N LEU A 644 -33.08 3.66 24.90
CA LEU A 644 -32.58 4.15 23.63
C LEU A 644 -31.95 5.53 23.81
N PHE A 645 -30.64 5.63 23.59
CA PHE A 645 -29.97 6.92 23.46
C PHE A 645 -30.19 7.46 22.05
N LEU A 646 -30.76 8.67 21.97
CA LEU A 646 -31.04 9.34 20.71
C LEU A 646 -30.56 10.79 20.75
N HIS A 647 -29.66 11.15 19.85
CA HIS A 647 -29.25 12.54 19.66
C HIS A 647 -30.42 13.36 19.09
N ALA A 648 -30.69 14.54 19.66
CA ALA A 648 -31.86 15.35 19.30
C ALA A 648 -31.92 15.90 17.84
N ASP A 649 -30.89 15.67 17.03
CA ASP A 649 -30.87 16.07 15.62
C ASP A 649 -31.15 14.90 14.66
N ILE A 650 -31.29 13.69 15.19
CA ILE A 650 -31.67 12.53 14.41
C ILE A 650 -33.18 12.54 14.23
N GLN A 651 -33.59 12.52 12.96
CA GLN A 651 -34.96 12.32 12.55
C GLN A 651 -35.13 10.87 12.13
N VAL A 652 -35.95 10.12 12.86
CA VAL A 652 -36.25 8.72 12.53
C VAL A 652 -37.05 8.64 11.23
N ALA A 653 -36.76 7.64 10.39
CA ALA A 653 -37.28 7.58 9.03
C ALA A 653 -38.47 6.61 8.88
N GLU A 654 -38.31 5.35 9.27
CA GLU A 654 -39.33 4.32 9.13
C GLU A 654 -40.22 4.23 10.38
N PRO A 655 -41.51 3.90 10.29
CA PRO A 655 -42.37 3.77 11.48
C PRO A 655 -42.02 2.61 12.42
N ASP A 656 -41.45 1.53 11.89
CA ASP A 656 -41.11 0.29 12.60
C ASP A 656 -39.64 0.24 13.08
N TRP A 657 -38.93 1.38 13.04
CA TRP A 657 -37.51 1.47 13.40
C TRP A 657 -37.19 0.91 14.81
N LEU A 658 -38.02 1.21 15.81
CA LEU A 658 -37.79 0.75 17.18
C LEU A 658 -38.06 -0.74 17.33
N GLU A 659 -39.05 -1.25 16.59
CA GLU A 659 -39.35 -2.69 16.53
C GLU A 659 -38.21 -3.45 15.85
N ALA A 660 -37.57 -2.86 14.83
CA ALA A 660 -36.38 -3.40 14.20
C ALA A 660 -35.18 -3.48 15.16
N MET A 661 -35.00 -2.51 16.07
CA MET A 661 -33.96 -2.59 17.09
C MET A 661 -34.30 -3.61 18.19
N LEU A 662 -35.54 -3.62 18.67
CA LEU A 662 -36.03 -4.58 19.67
C LEU A 662 -35.98 -6.03 19.17
N ASN A 663 -36.13 -6.25 17.87
CA ASN A 663 -35.95 -7.56 17.23
C ASN A 663 -34.63 -8.23 17.64
N HIS A 664 -33.55 -7.45 17.75
CA HIS A 664 -32.25 -7.95 18.20
C HIS A 664 -32.08 -7.80 19.72
N ALA A 665 -32.50 -6.69 20.31
CA ALA A 665 -32.24 -6.40 21.73
C ALA A 665 -32.91 -7.39 22.69
N LEU A 666 -34.02 -8.00 22.29
CA LEU A 666 -34.71 -9.01 23.09
C LEU A 666 -33.97 -10.37 23.12
N ARG A 667 -32.91 -10.56 22.35
CA ARG A 667 -32.12 -11.80 22.38
C ARG A 667 -31.21 -11.80 23.62
N PRO A 668 -31.19 -12.89 24.42
CA PRO A 668 -30.41 -12.94 25.66
C PRO A 668 -28.92 -12.64 25.49
N GLU A 669 -28.33 -13.03 24.36
CA GLU A 669 -26.91 -12.80 24.07
C GLU A 669 -26.58 -11.39 23.55
N VAL A 670 -27.59 -10.59 23.17
CA VAL A 670 -27.41 -9.24 22.61
C VAL A 670 -27.52 -8.20 23.72
N ALA A 671 -26.45 -7.43 23.90
CA ALA A 671 -26.40 -6.38 24.92
C ALA A 671 -26.71 -4.99 24.34
N ILE A 672 -26.24 -4.72 23.11
CA ILE A 672 -26.38 -3.41 22.47
C ILE A 672 -26.86 -3.58 21.03
N VAL A 673 -27.78 -2.71 20.60
CA VAL A 673 -28.22 -2.59 19.21
C VAL A 673 -27.98 -1.17 18.71
N GLY A 674 -27.18 -1.02 17.66
CA GLY A 674 -26.93 0.26 16.97
C GLY A 674 -27.74 0.39 15.69
N ALA A 675 -28.12 1.62 15.36
CA ALA A 675 -28.87 1.96 14.16
C ALA A 675 -28.02 2.66 13.09
N LYS A 676 -28.58 2.78 11.89
CA LYS A 676 -27.96 3.44 10.73
C LYS A 676 -28.25 4.94 10.74
N GLN A 677 -27.21 5.74 10.51
CA GLN A 677 -27.35 7.20 10.44
C GLN A 677 -26.98 7.70 9.05
N LEU A 678 -27.80 8.60 8.51
CA LEU A 678 -27.68 9.18 7.19
C LEU A 678 -27.65 10.72 7.27
N TYR A 679 -26.99 11.35 6.30
CA TYR A 679 -27.18 12.76 5.97
C TYR A 679 -28.28 12.92 4.91
N PRO A 680 -28.83 14.14 4.73
CA PRO A 680 -29.69 14.44 3.58
C PRO A 680 -29.03 14.05 2.26
N GLY A 681 -29.83 13.50 1.33
CA GLY A 681 -29.33 12.96 0.06
C GLY A 681 -28.75 11.54 0.16
N ASP A 682 -29.22 10.75 1.14
CA ASP A 682 -28.90 9.33 1.34
C ASP A 682 -27.40 9.05 1.40
N ARG A 683 -26.66 9.91 2.11
CA ARG A 683 -25.23 9.71 2.38
C ARG A 683 -25.04 9.11 3.75
N VAL A 684 -24.22 8.07 3.87
CA VAL A 684 -23.95 7.43 5.15
C VAL A 684 -23.19 8.37 6.06
N ARG A 685 -23.73 8.59 7.26
CA ARG A 685 -23.03 9.25 8.38
C ARG A 685 -22.37 8.22 9.28
N HIS A 686 -23.10 7.18 9.68
CA HIS A 686 -22.59 6.16 10.59
C HIS A 686 -23.22 4.80 10.30
N ALA A 687 -22.40 3.75 10.22
CA ALA A 687 -22.79 2.38 9.90
C ALA A 687 -22.04 1.34 10.75
N GLY A 688 -21.80 1.67 12.04
CA GLY A 688 -20.93 0.91 12.95
C GLY A 688 -19.55 1.56 13.07
N TYR A 689 -18.72 1.07 14.00
CA TYR A 689 -17.31 1.47 14.11
C TYR A 689 -16.38 0.31 13.73
N LEU A 690 -15.25 0.64 13.12
CA LEU A 690 -14.09 -0.24 12.96
C LEU A 690 -12.92 0.31 13.78
N LEU A 691 -12.35 -0.50 14.65
CA LEU A 691 -11.35 -0.05 15.62
C LEU A 691 -9.94 0.09 15.01
N GLY A 692 -9.15 1.00 15.56
CA GLY A 692 -7.74 1.24 15.18
C GLY A 692 -7.53 1.89 13.80
N MET A 693 -8.61 2.22 13.09
CA MET A 693 -8.57 2.80 11.75
C MET A 693 -8.01 4.23 11.76
N ARG A 694 -7.23 4.56 10.74
CA ARG A 694 -6.64 5.87 10.44
C ARG A 694 -5.83 6.47 11.60
N GLY A 695 -5.24 5.60 12.43
CA GLY A 695 -4.47 6.01 13.61
C GLY A 695 -5.31 6.60 14.74
N ALA A 696 -6.64 6.46 14.68
CA ALA A 696 -7.59 6.82 15.72
C ALA A 696 -8.05 5.58 16.51
N VAL A 697 -8.83 5.81 17.56
CA VAL A 697 -9.45 4.73 18.36
C VAL A 697 -10.47 3.96 17.52
N ALA A 698 -11.31 4.68 16.78
CA ALA A 698 -12.29 4.09 15.88
C ALA A 698 -12.42 4.91 14.59
N GLY A 699 -12.76 4.23 13.51
CA GLY A 699 -13.14 4.81 12.22
C GLY A 699 -14.54 4.39 11.82
N GLU A 700 -15.12 5.16 10.90
CA GLU A 700 -16.50 5.01 10.44
C GLU A 700 -16.51 4.40 9.03
N PRO A 701 -16.77 3.09 8.87
CA PRO A 701 -16.87 2.46 7.57
C PRO A 701 -17.99 3.08 6.74
N PHE A 702 -17.76 3.19 5.43
CA PHE A 702 -18.72 3.70 4.46
C PHE A 702 -19.09 5.18 4.64
N TYR A 703 -18.39 5.95 5.48
CA TYR A 703 -18.66 7.38 5.67
C TYR A 703 -18.69 8.13 4.32
N GLY A 704 -19.79 8.85 4.06
CA GLY A 704 -20.01 9.61 2.82
C GLY A 704 -20.40 8.76 1.59
N ALA A 705 -20.41 7.42 1.70
CA ALA A 705 -20.95 6.56 0.65
C ALA A 705 -22.46 6.81 0.46
N HIS A 706 -22.95 6.54 -0.75
CA HIS A 706 -24.39 6.61 -1.01
C HIS A 706 -25.07 5.34 -0.46
N ASP A 707 -26.25 5.48 0.13
CA ASP A 707 -26.97 4.39 0.79
C ASP A 707 -27.34 3.26 -0.19
N ALA A 708 -27.74 3.61 -1.40
CA ALA A 708 -27.99 2.65 -2.48
C ALA A 708 -26.76 1.82 -2.92
N SER A 709 -25.54 2.17 -2.48
CA SER A 709 -24.38 1.32 -2.71
C SER A 709 -24.49 0.05 -1.86
N ALA A 710 -24.15 -1.11 -2.41
CA ALA A 710 -24.17 -2.35 -1.63
C ALA A 710 -23.16 -2.29 -0.45
N GLY A 711 -22.05 -1.57 -0.62
CA GLY A 711 -20.92 -1.60 0.30
C GLY A 711 -20.08 -2.88 0.15
N TYR A 712 -18.95 -2.92 0.87
CA TYR A 712 -18.07 -4.09 0.91
C TYR A 712 -18.83 -5.29 1.46
N MET A 713 -18.78 -6.43 0.75
CA MET A 713 -19.52 -7.64 1.10
C MET A 713 -21.01 -7.40 1.41
N ARG A 714 -21.64 -6.39 0.78
CA ARG A 714 -23.04 -6.01 1.04
C ARG A 714 -23.33 -5.63 2.51
N ARG A 715 -22.29 -5.38 3.31
CA ARG A 715 -22.37 -5.13 4.76
C ARG A 715 -23.15 -3.87 5.09
N LEU A 716 -23.29 -2.92 4.18
CA LEU A 716 -24.08 -1.69 4.44
C LEU A 716 -25.59 -1.98 4.61
N HIS A 717 -26.04 -3.19 4.24
CA HIS A 717 -27.44 -3.62 4.23
C HIS A 717 -27.69 -4.94 4.96
N ALA A 718 -26.72 -5.46 5.72
CA ALA A 718 -26.85 -6.70 6.49
C ALA A 718 -26.78 -6.42 8.00
N ASP A 719 -27.61 -7.11 8.78
CA ASP A 719 -27.41 -7.20 10.23
C ASP A 719 -26.05 -7.85 10.49
N GLN A 720 -25.27 -7.30 11.42
CA GLN A 720 -23.94 -7.81 11.71
C GLN A 720 -23.45 -7.42 13.10
N ASN A 721 -22.46 -8.16 13.59
CA ASN A 721 -21.79 -7.81 14.83
C ASN A 721 -20.62 -6.84 14.57
N TYR A 722 -20.55 -5.76 15.35
CA TYR A 722 -19.43 -4.82 15.39
C TYR A 722 -18.85 -4.78 16.80
N SER A 723 -17.60 -4.34 16.94
CA SER A 723 -17.01 -4.14 18.27
C SER A 723 -17.55 -2.89 18.99
N ALA A 724 -18.06 -1.91 18.24
CA ALA A 724 -18.73 -0.73 18.80
C ALA A 724 -19.72 -0.10 17.81
N VAL A 725 -20.69 0.63 18.35
CA VAL A 725 -21.68 1.43 17.61
C VAL A 725 -21.86 2.79 18.28
N SER A 726 -22.33 3.79 17.52
CA SER A 726 -22.52 5.16 18.02
C SER A 726 -23.64 5.24 19.06
N ALA A 727 -23.35 5.91 20.18
CA ALA A 727 -24.35 6.19 21.21
C ALA A 727 -25.39 7.26 20.81
N ASP A 728 -25.23 7.90 19.64
CA ASP A 728 -26.22 8.85 19.13
C ASP A 728 -27.51 8.15 18.69
N PHE A 729 -27.47 6.85 18.40
CA PHE A 729 -28.65 6.05 18.04
C PHE A 729 -28.46 4.58 18.46
N MET A 730 -28.57 4.34 19.77
CA MET A 730 -28.20 3.07 20.43
C MET A 730 -29.27 2.60 21.40
N LEU A 731 -29.68 1.33 21.31
CA LEU A 731 -30.59 0.66 22.24
C LEU A 731 -29.81 -0.33 23.11
N VAL A 732 -30.03 -0.30 24.41
CA VAL A 732 -29.34 -1.15 25.39
C VAL A 732 -30.26 -1.44 26.58
N SER A 733 -30.13 -2.62 27.19
CA SER A 733 -30.91 -2.92 28.39
C SER A 733 -30.44 -2.07 29.58
N LYS A 734 -31.37 -1.64 30.44
CA LYS A 734 -31.03 -0.88 31.65
C LYS A 734 -30.09 -1.69 32.56
N ALA A 735 -30.29 -3.00 32.65
CA ALA A 735 -29.43 -3.90 33.42
C ALA A 735 -27.98 -3.88 32.91
N THR A 736 -27.77 -3.92 31.59
CA THR A 736 -26.44 -3.82 30.97
C THR A 736 -25.77 -2.48 31.28
N CYS A 737 -26.50 -1.36 31.20
CA CYS A 737 -25.95 -0.04 31.55
C CYS A 737 -25.45 0.00 33.00
N LEU A 738 -26.22 -0.56 33.93
CA LEU A 738 -25.85 -0.60 35.35
C LEU A 738 -24.69 -1.58 35.61
N ALA A 739 -24.60 -2.68 34.89
CA ALA A 739 -23.55 -3.68 35.05
C ALA A 739 -22.14 -3.17 34.71
N VAL A 740 -22.04 -2.09 33.92
CA VAL A 740 -20.77 -1.45 33.58
C VAL A 740 -20.62 -0.05 34.20
N ASP A 741 -21.49 0.37 35.11
CA ASP A 741 -21.49 1.74 35.68
C ASP A 741 -21.67 2.88 34.65
N GLY A 742 -22.42 2.63 33.57
CA GLY A 742 -22.77 3.64 32.56
C GLY A 742 -21.58 4.09 31.70
N PHE A 743 -21.70 5.26 31.07
CA PHE A 743 -20.66 5.88 30.24
C PHE A 743 -19.57 6.53 31.10
N ASP A 744 -18.33 6.50 30.63
CA ASP A 744 -17.24 7.24 31.27
C ASP A 744 -17.39 8.73 30.94
N ALA A 745 -17.68 9.54 31.96
CA ALA A 745 -17.97 10.96 31.83
C ALA A 745 -16.74 11.84 31.59
N ASP A 746 -15.53 11.29 31.75
CA ASP A 746 -14.28 11.99 31.50
C ASP A 746 -13.85 11.95 30.03
N LEU A 747 -14.42 11.02 29.25
CA LEU A 747 -14.21 10.92 27.81
C LEU A 747 -15.13 11.89 27.06
N ALA A 748 -14.59 12.62 26.08
CA ALA A 748 -15.30 13.64 25.33
C ALA A 748 -15.78 13.17 23.95
N SER A 749 -15.06 12.25 23.29
CA SER A 749 -15.38 11.82 21.92
C SER A 749 -15.68 10.32 21.74
N HIS A 750 -15.02 9.43 22.46
CA HIS A 750 -15.14 7.97 22.29
C HIS A 750 -15.63 7.22 23.55
N ASP A 751 -16.39 7.91 24.42
CA ASP A 751 -17.18 7.29 25.51
C ASP A 751 -18.13 6.18 25.02
N ASP A 752 -18.63 6.25 23.79
CA ASP A 752 -19.49 5.22 23.17
C ASP A 752 -18.72 3.96 22.78
N VAL A 753 -17.54 4.13 22.17
CA VAL A 753 -16.59 3.03 21.90
C VAL A 753 -16.16 2.39 23.21
N ASP A 754 -15.79 3.19 24.20
CA ASP A 754 -15.40 2.71 25.52
C ASP A 754 -16.49 1.89 26.22
N PHE A 755 -17.72 2.41 26.20
CA PHE A 755 -18.90 1.75 26.76
C PHE A 755 -19.17 0.42 26.05
N CYS A 756 -19.15 0.41 24.72
CA CYS A 756 -19.31 -0.81 23.92
C CYS A 756 -18.26 -1.87 24.29
N LEU A 757 -16.99 -1.47 24.40
CA LEU A 757 -15.90 -2.40 24.73
C LEU A 757 -16.00 -2.97 26.16
N ARG A 758 -16.46 -2.18 27.14
CA ARG A 758 -16.75 -2.71 28.49
C ARG A 758 -17.88 -3.71 28.49
N VAL A 759 -18.95 -3.43 27.75
CA VAL A 759 -20.09 -4.35 27.63
C VAL A 759 -19.69 -5.63 26.90
N ALA A 760 -18.90 -5.53 25.82
CA ALA A 760 -18.37 -6.68 25.10
C ALA A 760 -17.46 -7.55 25.98
N ALA A 761 -16.67 -6.94 26.88
CA ALA A 761 -15.84 -7.67 27.84
C ALA A 761 -16.66 -8.52 28.85
N LEU A 762 -17.95 -8.24 29.03
CA LEU A 762 -18.89 -9.08 29.80
C LEU A 762 -19.50 -10.22 28.96
N GLY A 763 -19.11 -10.37 27.70
CA GLY A 763 -19.62 -11.39 26.77
C GLY A 763 -20.88 -10.99 26.01
N GLY A 764 -21.33 -9.73 26.12
CA GLY A 764 -22.51 -9.23 25.42
C GLY A 764 -22.24 -8.93 23.94
N LEU A 765 -23.10 -9.41 23.04
CA LEU A 765 -23.01 -9.09 21.62
C LEU A 765 -23.50 -7.68 21.33
N ILE A 766 -22.83 -7.02 20.40
CA ILE A 766 -23.21 -5.72 19.86
C ILE A 766 -23.65 -5.95 18.41
N VAL A 767 -24.91 -5.66 18.14
CA VAL A 767 -25.51 -5.84 16.81
C VAL A 767 -25.74 -4.46 16.19
N TRP A 768 -25.38 -4.30 14.93
CA TRP A 768 -25.80 -3.17 14.13
C TRP A 768 -26.85 -3.62 13.13
N THR A 769 -27.97 -2.89 13.07
CA THR A 769 -29.05 -3.16 12.12
C THR A 769 -29.22 -2.03 11.10
N PRO A 770 -29.28 -2.34 9.79
CA PRO A 770 -29.52 -1.35 8.75
C PRO A 770 -31.01 -0.95 8.66
N TYR A 771 -31.90 -1.64 9.39
CA TYR A 771 -33.35 -1.50 9.28
C TYR A 771 -33.95 -0.46 10.23
N ALA A 772 -33.14 0.17 11.08
CA ALA A 772 -33.49 1.36 11.83
C ALA A 772 -32.67 2.54 11.29
N ARG A 773 -33.30 3.49 10.59
CA ARG A 773 -32.61 4.60 9.92
C ARG A 773 -32.98 5.94 10.54
N GLY A 774 -31.96 6.81 10.65
CA GLY A 774 -32.12 8.17 11.15
C GLY A 774 -31.35 9.18 10.30
N TYR A 775 -31.97 10.31 9.96
CA TYR A 775 -31.35 11.40 9.21
C TYR A 775 -30.87 12.51 10.16
N ARG A 776 -29.60 12.90 10.05
CA ARG A 776 -28.99 14.00 10.80
C ARG A 776 -28.54 15.10 9.85
N GLN A 777 -28.68 16.36 10.22
CA GLN A 777 -28.09 17.46 9.44
C GLN A 777 -26.55 17.49 9.62
N PRO A 778 -25.78 17.94 8.60
CA PRO A 778 -24.35 18.20 8.77
C PRO A 778 -24.13 19.19 9.91
N GLU A 779 -23.31 18.81 10.87
CA GLU A 779 -23.08 19.56 12.09
C GLU A 779 -22.46 20.93 11.76
N ARG A 780 -23.07 22.01 12.28
CA ARG A 780 -22.56 23.39 12.11
C ARG A 780 -21.71 23.87 13.29
N ALA A 781 -21.59 23.07 14.36
CA ALA A 781 -20.88 23.47 15.57
C ALA A 781 -19.44 22.93 15.61
N PRO A 782 -18.43 23.75 15.93
CA PRO A 782 -17.10 23.24 16.26
C PRO A 782 -17.18 22.48 17.59
N SER A 783 -16.61 21.27 17.66
CA SER A 783 -16.46 20.56 18.93
C SER A 783 -15.62 21.42 19.87
N ALA A 784 -16.10 21.67 21.10
CA ALA A 784 -15.38 22.44 22.12
C ALA A 784 -14.14 21.70 22.67
N VAL A 785 -13.77 20.54 22.10
CA VAL A 785 -12.66 19.70 22.55
C VAL A 785 -11.34 20.18 21.95
N THR A 786 -10.44 20.62 22.82
CA THR A 786 -9.09 21.05 22.43
C THR A 786 -8.30 19.87 21.85
N ALA A 787 -7.26 20.16 21.06
CA ALA A 787 -6.38 19.13 20.53
C ALA A 787 -5.68 18.33 21.66
N ALA A 788 -5.31 18.99 22.76
CA ALA A 788 -4.68 18.36 23.92
C ALA A 788 -5.62 17.38 24.64
N GLN A 789 -6.90 17.72 24.79
CA GLN A 789 -7.90 16.81 25.37
C GLN A 789 -8.10 15.57 24.50
N ARG A 790 -8.22 15.75 23.17
CA ARG A 790 -8.30 14.61 22.22
C ARG A 790 -7.06 13.72 22.29
N GLU A 791 -5.89 14.32 22.46
CA GLU A 791 -4.64 13.59 22.60
C GLU A 791 -4.61 12.75 23.88
N ALA A 792 -4.94 13.34 25.03
CA ALA A 792 -4.99 12.64 26.31
C ALA A 792 -6.04 11.52 26.33
N GLU A 793 -7.22 11.76 25.75
CA GLU A 793 -8.26 10.74 25.58
C GLU A 793 -7.76 9.57 24.71
N THR A 794 -7.11 9.88 23.59
CA THR A 794 -6.54 8.84 22.71
C THR A 794 -5.50 8.00 23.45
N ASP A 795 -4.63 8.63 24.25
CA ASP A 795 -3.60 7.95 25.02
C ASP A 795 -4.21 7.00 26.07
N ALA A 796 -5.24 7.46 26.78
CA ALA A 796 -5.96 6.64 27.77
C ALA A 796 -6.64 5.43 27.11
N LEU A 797 -7.28 5.63 25.96
CA LEU A 797 -7.98 4.57 25.24
C LEU A 797 -7.01 3.58 24.58
N PHE A 798 -5.87 4.04 24.08
CA PHE A 798 -4.81 3.14 23.63
C PHE A 798 -4.26 2.31 24.79
N ALA A 799 -3.94 2.93 25.93
CA ALA A 799 -3.45 2.19 27.10
C ALA A 799 -4.43 1.10 27.56
N ARG A 800 -5.74 1.36 27.44
CA ARG A 800 -6.79 0.45 27.89
C ARG A 800 -7.19 -0.62 26.87
N TRP A 801 -7.20 -0.28 25.58
CA TRP A 801 -7.86 -1.09 24.54
C TRP A 801 -6.96 -1.49 23.37
N LEU A 802 -5.67 -1.16 23.36
CA LEU A 802 -4.79 -1.45 22.22
C LEU A 802 -4.88 -2.88 21.65
N PRO A 803 -4.98 -3.97 22.46
CA PRO A 803 -5.14 -5.31 21.92
C PRO A 803 -6.32 -5.44 20.95
N ILE A 804 -7.52 -5.02 21.35
CA ILE A 804 -8.72 -5.09 20.50
C ILE A 804 -8.70 -4.04 19.38
N LEU A 805 -8.07 -2.88 19.60
CA LEU A 805 -7.89 -1.87 18.55
C LEU A 805 -6.98 -2.36 17.41
N SER A 806 -6.00 -3.21 17.74
CA SER A 806 -5.08 -3.79 16.76
C SER A 806 -5.71 -4.95 15.96
N GLN A 807 -6.62 -5.69 16.58
CA GLN A 807 -7.28 -6.88 16.02
C GLN A 807 -8.79 -6.81 16.25
N ASP A 808 -9.47 -5.91 15.53
CA ASP A 808 -10.93 -5.82 15.57
C ASP A 808 -11.57 -7.04 14.87
N PRO A 809 -12.38 -7.87 15.56
CA PRO A 809 -13.08 -9.00 14.95
C PRO A 809 -13.95 -8.60 13.74
N ALA A 810 -14.45 -7.37 13.70
CA ALA A 810 -15.27 -6.87 12.59
C ALA A 810 -14.44 -6.45 11.35
N TYR A 811 -13.10 -6.50 11.42
CA TYR A 811 -12.20 -6.06 10.36
C TYR A 811 -11.10 -7.10 10.04
N ASN A 812 -11.03 -7.50 8.78
CA ASN A 812 -10.02 -8.47 8.36
C ASN A 812 -8.59 -7.87 8.43
N ARG A 813 -7.66 -8.63 9.00
CA ARG A 813 -6.26 -8.21 9.20
C ARG A 813 -5.49 -7.87 7.92
N ASN A 814 -5.91 -8.39 6.76
CA ASN A 814 -5.27 -8.12 5.48
C ASN A 814 -5.59 -6.73 4.92
N PHE A 815 -6.60 -6.05 5.47
CA PHE A 815 -6.91 -4.69 5.08
C PHE A 815 -5.98 -3.67 5.74
N SER A 816 -5.72 -2.61 4.99
CA SER A 816 -5.08 -1.40 5.50
C SER A 816 -5.89 -0.79 6.64
N LEU A 817 -5.20 -0.33 7.69
CA LEU A 817 -5.81 0.54 8.69
C LEU A 817 -5.98 1.98 8.20
N ALA A 818 -5.30 2.38 7.12
CA ALA A 818 -5.37 3.75 6.61
C ALA A 818 -6.61 4.03 5.76
N SER A 819 -7.29 2.99 5.26
CA SER A 819 -8.38 3.10 4.29
C SER A 819 -9.38 1.96 4.41
N ASP A 820 -10.66 2.26 4.20
CA ASP A 820 -11.77 1.32 4.37
C ASP A 820 -11.70 0.19 3.33
N PHE A 821 -11.60 -1.06 3.79
CA PHE A 821 -11.69 -2.28 2.97
C PHE A 821 -10.79 -2.29 1.72
N ALA A 822 -9.57 -1.74 1.85
CA ALA A 822 -8.58 -1.73 0.77
C ALA A 822 -7.28 -2.41 1.21
N LEU A 823 -6.56 -2.97 0.23
CA LEU A 823 -5.22 -3.51 0.46
C LEU A 823 -4.23 -2.41 0.88
N PRO A 824 -3.16 -2.75 1.64
CA PRO A 824 -2.11 -1.81 1.99
C PRO A 824 -1.48 -1.15 0.76
N ALA A 825 -1.14 0.14 0.85
CA ALA A 825 -0.55 0.87 -0.28
C ALA A 825 0.88 0.42 -0.61
N ASP A 826 1.67 0.09 0.41
CA ASP A 826 3.01 -0.50 0.25
C ASP A 826 2.95 -2.00 0.51
N LEU A 827 2.80 -2.76 -0.57
CA LEU A 827 2.63 -4.21 -0.52
C LEU A 827 3.86 -4.93 0.04
N ARG A 828 5.05 -4.28 0.04
CA ARG A 828 6.26 -4.80 0.70
C ARG A 828 6.15 -4.85 2.22
N GLN A 829 5.12 -4.24 2.78
CA GLN A 829 4.75 -4.26 4.18
C GLN A 829 3.72 -5.35 4.49
N SER A 830 3.41 -6.26 3.57
CA SER A 830 2.55 -7.41 3.89
C SER A 830 3.39 -8.53 4.50
N ALA A 831 2.95 -9.09 5.63
CA ALA A 831 3.62 -10.25 6.23
C ALA A 831 3.42 -11.50 5.34
N PRO A 832 4.39 -12.42 5.27
CA PRO A 832 4.21 -13.66 4.52
C PRO A 832 3.16 -14.57 5.18
N PRO A 833 2.56 -15.49 4.40
CA PRO A 833 1.42 -16.31 4.81
C PRO A 833 1.85 -17.56 5.61
N LEU A 834 2.80 -17.41 6.54
CA LEU A 834 3.19 -18.50 7.44
C LEU A 834 2.42 -18.35 8.76
N ALA A 835 1.74 -19.42 9.18
CA ALA A 835 0.99 -19.41 10.45
C ALA A 835 1.91 -19.39 11.70
N TRP A 836 3.22 -19.58 11.51
CA TRP A 836 4.24 -19.49 12.56
C TRP A 836 5.33 -18.48 12.16
N ARG A 837 6.10 -18.00 13.13
CA ARG A 837 7.22 -17.06 12.94
C ARG A 837 8.57 -17.79 13.00
N PRO A 838 9.10 -18.32 11.87
CA PRO A 838 10.39 -19.03 11.87
C PRO A 838 11.61 -18.11 11.97
N LEU A 839 11.42 -16.80 11.78
CA LEU A 839 12.47 -15.79 11.74
C LEU A 839 12.05 -14.60 12.61
N PRO A 840 13.02 -13.86 13.19
CA PRO A 840 12.71 -12.63 13.91
C PRO A 840 12.05 -11.61 12.98
N LEU A 841 10.96 -11.01 13.43
CA LEU A 841 10.19 -9.98 12.74
C LEU A 841 10.69 -8.59 13.14
N LEU A 842 11.32 -7.89 12.19
CA LEU A 842 11.85 -6.55 12.39
C LEU A 842 11.00 -5.50 11.67
N MET A 843 10.63 -4.44 12.39
CA MET A 843 10.00 -3.25 11.80
C MET A 843 10.99 -2.08 11.79
N ALA A 844 11.37 -1.61 10.59
CA ALA A 844 12.24 -0.47 10.42
C ALA A 844 11.43 0.82 10.16
N VAL A 845 11.59 1.82 11.02
CA VAL A 845 10.96 3.15 10.93
C VAL A 845 12.04 4.18 10.61
N LEU A 846 12.11 4.59 9.35
CA LEU A 846 13.16 5.46 8.81
C LEU A 846 12.65 6.88 8.59
N HIS A 847 13.58 7.84 8.54
CA HIS A 847 13.24 9.26 8.40
C HIS A 847 13.30 9.74 6.93
N GLY A 848 12.12 10.07 6.37
CA GLY A 848 11.98 10.66 5.03
C GLY A 848 12.25 9.68 3.90
N GLU A 849 11.86 10.01 2.66
CA GLU A 849 12.19 9.18 1.49
C GLU A 849 13.72 9.07 1.38
N CYS A 850 14.25 7.93 1.85
CA CYS A 850 15.65 7.48 1.85
C CYS A 850 16.62 8.55 1.36
N ARG A 851 17.45 9.23 2.15
CA ARG A 851 18.55 9.98 1.52
C ARG A 851 19.58 8.94 1.06
N THR A 852 19.69 8.75 -0.27
CA THR A 852 20.52 7.73 -0.93
C THR A 852 21.90 7.67 -0.29
N ARG A 853 22.32 6.43 0.08
CA ARG A 853 23.51 6.01 0.85
C ARG A 853 23.29 5.58 2.31
N ASP A 854 22.09 5.12 2.66
CA ASP A 854 21.91 4.39 3.92
C ASP A 854 22.45 2.95 3.81
N TRP A 855 23.77 2.84 3.80
CA TRP A 855 24.51 1.58 3.80
C TRP A 855 24.36 0.81 5.12
N ARG A 856 23.85 1.44 6.19
CA ARG A 856 23.86 0.89 7.54
C ARG A 856 22.53 0.26 7.94
N LEU A 857 21.40 0.80 7.50
CA LEU A 857 20.07 0.28 7.84
C LEU A 857 19.39 -0.39 6.64
N VAL A 858 19.21 0.33 5.55
CA VAL A 858 18.40 -0.14 4.41
C VAL A 858 19.04 -1.31 3.66
N VAL A 859 20.32 -1.21 3.32
CA VAL A 859 20.97 -2.26 2.53
C VAL A 859 21.12 -3.57 3.32
N PRO A 860 21.61 -3.57 4.57
CA PRO A 860 21.72 -4.79 5.37
C PRO A 860 20.37 -5.44 5.66
N PHE A 861 19.32 -4.65 5.95
CA PHE A 861 17.95 -5.16 6.14
C PHE A 861 17.47 -5.94 4.92
N ASN A 862 17.59 -5.35 3.73
CA ASN A 862 17.18 -6.00 2.50
C ASN A 862 18.04 -7.21 2.13
N ALA A 863 19.33 -7.23 2.51
CA ALA A 863 20.19 -8.38 2.30
C ALA A 863 19.82 -9.55 3.23
N LEU A 864 19.61 -9.28 4.52
CA LEU A 864 19.20 -10.29 5.51
C LEU A 864 17.82 -10.90 5.19
N ARG A 865 16.86 -10.07 4.75
CA ARG A 865 15.53 -10.55 4.32
C ARG A 865 15.62 -11.47 3.10
N ARG A 866 16.44 -11.11 2.09
CA ARG A 866 16.66 -11.95 0.89
C ARG A 866 17.35 -13.28 1.24
N ALA A 867 18.27 -13.25 2.21
CA ALA A 867 18.95 -14.44 2.70
C ALA A 867 18.06 -15.32 3.61
N GLY A 868 16.83 -14.90 3.93
CA GLY A 868 15.93 -15.64 4.81
C GLY A 868 16.42 -15.73 6.25
N ARG A 869 17.12 -14.69 6.73
CA ARG A 869 17.68 -14.64 8.10
C ARG A 869 16.90 -13.74 9.06
N LEU A 870 16.05 -12.86 8.52
CA LEU A 870 15.05 -12.10 9.25
C LEU A 870 13.81 -11.95 8.38
N ASP A 871 12.68 -11.66 9.02
CA ASP A 871 11.50 -11.12 8.36
C ASP A 871 11.28 -9.67 8.78
N GLY A 872 10.46 -8.93 8.04
CA GLY A 872 10.21 -7.55 8.43
C GLY A 872 9.65 -6.63 7.38
N LYS A 873 9.27 -5.46 7.89
CA LYS A 873 8.72 -4.32 7.15
C LYS A 873 9.60 -3.10 7.34
N MET A 874 9.58 -2.21 6.37
CA MET A 874 10.32 -0.95 6.41
C MET A 874 9.43 0.17 5.90
N GLY A 875 9.32 1.26 6.67
CA GLY A 875 8.53 2.43 6.34
C GLY A 875 9.31 3.73 6.56
N TYR A 876 8.95 4.78 5.81
CA TYR A 876 9.59 6.10 5.88
C TYR A 876 8.76 7.15 6.65
N GLY A 877 7.73 6.70 7.35
CA GLY A 877 6.83 7.51 8.19
C GLY A 877 6.53 6.81 9.50
N LEU A 878 5.90 7.52 10.44
CA LEU A 878 5.53 6.97 11.74
C LEU A 878 4.28 6.11 11.60
N PRO A 879 4.37 4.77 11.79
CA PRO A 879 3.19 3.90 11.72
C PRO A 879 2.23 4.18 12.87
N ALA A 880 0.93 3.93 12.67
CA ALA A 880 -0.03 4.07 13.76
C ALA A 880 0.22 3.01 14.85
N LEU A 881 -0.06 3.32 16.12
CA LEU A 881 0.14 2.33 17.19
C LEU A 881 -0.66 1.03 17.01
N PRO A 882 -1.95 1.06 16.62
CA PRO A 882 -2.68 -0.17 16.33
C PRO A 882 -2.06 -1.00 15.20
N GLU A 883 -1.36 -0.37 14.25
CA GLU A 883 -0.63 -1.06 13.18
C GLU A 883 0.64 -1.75 13.71
N VAL A 884 1.40 -1.07 14.57
CA VAL A 884 2.57 -1.66 15.24
C VAL A 884 2.14 -2.85 16.10
N ALA A 885 1.09 -2.70 16.90
CA ALA A 885 0.55 -3.76 17.75
C ALA A 885 -0.04 -4.93 16.93
N ARG A 886 -0.63 -4.65 15.77
CA ARG A 886 -1.17 -5.69 14.87
C ARG A 886 -0.06 -6.56 14.28
N ASP A 887 1.04 -5.95 13.90
CA ASP A 887 2.19 -6.66 13.34
C ASP A 887 2.98 -7.39 14.43
N ASP A 888 3.02 -6.82 15.63
CA ASP A 888 3.68 -7.36 16.82
C ASP A 888 5.14 -7.75 16.50
N PRO A 889 6.00 -6.77 16.14
CA PRO A 889 7.39 -7.03 15.77
C PRO A 889 8.23 -7.45 16.98
N ASP A 890 9.17 -8.38 16.79
CA ASP A 890 10.15 -8.74 17.81
C ASP A 890 11.12 -7.58 18.06
N VAL A 891 11.46 -6.83 17.00
CA VAL A 891 12.44 -5.74 17.01
C VAL A 891 11.92 -4.53 16.25
N MET A 892 12.09 -3.34 16.81
CA MET A 892 11.85 -2.07 16.11
C MET A 892 13.16 -1.31 15.90
N LEU A 893 13.55 -1.13 14.64
CA LEU A 893 14.71 -0.32 14.27
C LEU A 893 14.25 1.09 13.89
N ILE A 894 14.49 2.07 14.76
CA ILE A 894 13.92 3.42 14.63
C ILE A 894 15.06 4.41 14.40
N GLU A 895 15.07 5.04 13.23
CA GLU A 895 15.91 6.20 12.98
C GLU A 895 15.37 7.39 13.78
N LEU A 896 16.20 8.00 14.62
CA LEU A 896 15.79 9.11 15.47
C LEU A 896 15.36 10.31 14.63
N GLN A 897 14.15 10.82 14.89
CA GLN A 897 13.57 11.95 14.15
C GLN A 897 13.39 13.17 15.04
N GLN A 898 13.16 14.32 14.41
CA GLN A 898 12.94 15.60 15.09
C GLN A 898 11.44 15.93 15.21
N GLY A 899 11.10 16.73 16.22
CA GLY A 899 9.78 17.36 16.36
C GLY A 899 8.80 16.63 17.30
N GLU A 900 7.76 17.36 17.70
CA GLU A 900 6.78 16.90 18.68
C GLU A 900 5.98 15.67 18.24
N ALA A 901 5.76 15.48 16.94
CA ALA A 901 5.04 14.32 16.42
C ALA A 901 5.79 13.00 16.70
N PHE A 902 7.13 12.98 16.51
CA PHE A 902 7.97 11.83 16.83
C PHE A 902 8.04 11.60 18.33
N ALA A 903 8.26 12.66 19.12
CA ALA A 903 8.31 12.57 20.57
C ALA A 903 7.00 11.99 21.15
N ARG A 904 5.85 12.45 20.64
CA ARG A 904 4.52 11.94 21.02
C ARG A 904 4.36 10.48 20.63
N TRP A 905 4.67 10.13 19.39
CA TRP A 905 4.57 8.75 18.91
C TRP A 905 5.44 7.80 19.74
N LEU A 906 6.68 8.18 20.03
CA LEU A 906 7.62 7.38 20.82
C LEU A 906 7.15 7.21 22.27
N ARG A 907 6.61 8.26 22.91
CA ARG A 907 6.00 8.14 24.24
C ARG A 907 4.90 7.10 24.26
N ARG A 908 3.98 7.16 23.30
CA ARG A 908 2.90 6.18 23.20
C ARG A 908 3.45 4.78 22.95
N LEU A 909 4.40 4.65 22.03
CA LEU A 909 5.05 3.37 21.72
C LEU A 909 5.70 2.75 22.96
N SER A 910 6.32 3.56 23.83
CA SER A 910 6.97 3.07 25.03
C SER A 910 6.05 2.43 26.06
N HIS A 911 4.74 2.65 25.94
CA HIS A 911 3.70 2.04 26.76
C HIS A 911 2.90 0.94 26.02
N ALA A 912 3.18 0.70 24.74
CA ALA A 912 2.27 0.01 23.82
C ALA A 912 2.80 -1.32 23.23
N GLY A 913 3.88 -1.89 23.76
CA GLY A 913 4.40 -3.17 23.27
C GLY A 913 5.66 -3.65 23.98
N SER A 914 6.07 -4.88 23.69
CA SER A 914 7.26 -5.55 24.23
C SER A 914 8.44 -5.61 23.25
N ALA A 915 8.28 -5.07 22.04
CA ALA A 915 9.29 -5.10 21.00
C ALA A 915 10.63 -4.50 21.48
N PHE A 916 11.74 -5.14 21.14
CA PHE A 916 13.06 -4.62 21.46
C PHE A 916 13.38 -3.42 20.55
N ARG A 917 13.49 -2.24 21.13
CA ARG A 917 13.63 -0.98 20.40
C ARG A 917 15.08 -0.60 20.25
N ILE A 918 15.50 -0.43 19.00
CA ILE A 918 16.84 -0.04 18.61
C ILE A 918 16.78 1.36 18.03
N ALA A 919 17.44 2.32 18.69
CA ALA A 919 17.68 3.64 18.14
C ALA A 919 18.84 3.60 17.15
N ALA A 920 18.63 4.16 15.97
CA ALA A 920 19.70 4.47 15.02
C ALA A 920 19.85 5.99 14.89
N VAL A 921 21.08 6.48 15.02
CA VAL A 921 21.40 7.89 14.79
C VAL A 921 21.64 8.09 13.29
N GLY A 922 20.75 8.83 12.64
CA GLY A 922 20.88 9.25 11.24
C GLY A 922 21.87 10.40 11.05
N ALA A 923 22.31 10.61 9.81
CA ALA A 923 23.12 11.76 9.45
C ALA A 923 22.23 13.01 9.30
N PRO A 924 22.54 14.12 9.99
CA PRO A 924 21.77 15.35 9.93
C PRO A 924 21.84 16.01 8.55
N ALA A 925 20.72 16.57 8.10
CA ALA A 925 20.69 17.39 6.90
C ALA A 925 21.07 18.83 7.24
N VAL A 926 22.17 19.35 6.68
CA VAL A 926 22.64 20.74 6.91
C VAL A 926 22.85 21.54 5.63
N ALA A 927 22.45 21.01 4.48
CA ALA A 927 22.71 21.62 3.17
C ALA A 927 22.07 23.01 2.96
N ASP A 928 21.04 23.37 3.73
CA ASP A 928 20.33 24.66 3.70
C ASP A 928 20.89 25.71 4.67
N ALA A 929 21.83 25.35 5.54
CA ALA A 929 22.40 26.26 6.53
C ALA A 929 23.31 27.31 5.87
N ARG A 930 23.18 28.57 6.31
CA ARG A 930 23.84 29.73 5.69
C ARG A 930 25.13 30.14 6.39
N SER A 931 25.38 29.63 7.60
CA SER A 931 26.57 29.95 8.38
C SER A 931 27.03 28.76 9.25
N GLN A 932 28.29 28.78 9.70
CA GLN A 932 28.79 27.76 10.62
C GLN A 932 28.04 27.74 11.96
N ALA A 933 27.65 28.91 12.47
CA ALA A 933 26.89 29.00 13.72
C ALA A 933 25.52 28.32 13.62
N GLU A 934 24.84 28.42 12.46
CA GLU A 934 23.59 27.70 12.20
C GLU A 934 23.78 26.19 12.14
N ILE A 935 24.88 25.72 11.54
CA ILE A 935 25.26 24.31 11.47
C ILE A 935 25.52 23.76 12.87
N ASP A 936 26.38 24.42 13.66
CA ASP A 936 26.71 24.01 15.02
C ASP A 936 25.46 23.99 15.91
N ALA A 937 24.59 24.99 15.77
CA ALA A 937 23.31 25.02 16.48
C ALA A 937 22.37 23.88 16.06
N ARG A 938 22.36 23.47 14.77
CA ARG A 938 21.55 22.34 14.30
C ARG A 938 22.07 21.03 14.86
N TYR A 939 23.38 20.77 14.81
CA TYR A 939 23.97 19.58 15.41
C TYR A 939 23.76 19.52 16.93
N ALA A 940 23.90 20.64 17.63
CA ALA A 940 23.63 20.70 19.07
C ALA A 940 22.15 20.36 19.37
N ARG A 941 21.21 20.86 18.57
CA ARG A 941 19.79 20.49 18.68
C ARG A 941 19.57 19.01 18.38
N ASP A 942 20.19 18.46 17.34
CA ASP A 942 20.03 17.06 16.95
C ASP A 942 20.55 16.11 18.03
N LEU A 943 21.72 16.41 18.61
CA LEU A 943 22.28 15.68 19.75
C LEU A 943 21.40 15.80 21.00
N ALA A 944 20.94 17.00 21.33
CA ALA A 944 20.05 17.22 22.47
C ALA A 944 18.73 16.47 22.30
N ASN A 945 18.18 16.43 21.08
CA ASN A 945 16.96 15.68 20.77
C ASN A 945 17.19 14.18 20.84
N ALA A 946 18.33 13.68 20.32
CA ALA A 946 18.69 12.28 20.46
C ALA A 946 18.71 11.88 21.95
N ARG A 947 19.47 12.63 22.78
CA ARG A 947 19.58 12.40 24.23
C ARG A 947 18.24 12.39 24.95
N ARG A 948 17.32 13.28 24.58
CA ARG A 948 15.97 13.36 25.17
C ARG A 948 15.18 12.06 25.07
N HIS A 949 15.44 11.26 24.02
CA HIS A 949 14.63 10.10 23.68
C HIS A 949 15.34 8.76 23.93
N LEU A 950 16.64 8.75 24.20
CA LEU A 950 17.42 7.50 24.36
C LEU A 950 16.88 6.59 25.45
N ALA A 951 16.32 7.13 26.53
CA ALA A 951 15.73 6.34 27.62
C ALA A 951 14.51 5.50 27.18
N CYS A 952 13.90 5.79 26.02
CA CYS A 952 12.79 5.02 25.47
C CYS A 952 13.24 3.81 24.62
N PHE A 953 14.56 3.58 24.48
CA PHE A 953 15.14 2.52 23.66
C PHE A 953 15.91 1.51 24.51
N ASP A 954 16.00 0.28 24.01
CA ASP A 954 16.68 -0.82 24.68
C ASP A 954 18.15 -0.95 24.20
N ARG A 955 18.44 -0.47 22.98
CA ARG A 955 19.78 -0.41 22.39
C ARG A 955 19.96 0.84 21.54
N LEU A 956 21.14 1.43 21.60
CA LEU A 956 21.58 2.49 20.68
C LEU A 956 22.62 1.92 19.70
N VAL A 957 22.39 2.11 18.41
CA VAL A 957 23.31 1.70 17.34
C VAL A 957 23.99 2.93 16.74
N VAL A 958 25.33 2.93 16.80
CA VAL A 958 26.19 4.05 16.39
C VAL A 958 27.22 3.60 15.36
N PRO A 959 27.72 4.52 14.50
CA PRO A 959 28.62 4.16 13.40
C PRO A 959 30.05 3.85 13.85
N ASP A 960 30.50 4.39 14.98
CA ASP A 960 31.87 4.22 15.45
C ASP A 960 31.98 4.37 16.97
N ALA A 961 33.18 4.09 17.49
CA ALA A 961 33.48 4.20 18.91
C ALA A 961 33.39 5.63 19.45
N GLN A 962 33.64 6.67 18.63
CA GLN A 962 33.58 8.06 19.11
C GLN A 962 32.14 8.48 19.40
N MET A 963 31.19 8.07 18.56
CA MET A 963 29.78 8.27 18.86
C MET A 963 29.32 7.39 20.02
N ALA A 964 29.89 6.19 20.19
CA ALA A 964 29.64 5.39 21.39
C ALA A 964 30.10 6.11 22.66
N ASP A 965 31.32 6.64 22.68
CA ASP A 965 31.87 7.42 23.79
C ASP A 965 31.01 8.67 24.09
N LEU A 966 30.51 9.34 23.05
CA LEU A 966 29.65 10.53 23.18
C LEU A 966 28.33 10.24 23.92
N PHE A 967 27.78 9.04 23.77
CA PHE A 967 26.53 8.60 24.39
C PHE A 967 26.75 7.63 25.56
N ALA A 968 28.00 7.34 25.94
CA ALA A 968 28.33 6.32 26.95
C ALA A 968 27.70 6.59 28.33
N HIS A 969 27.49 7.87 28.66
CA HIS A 969 26.78 8.28 29.89
C HIS A 969 25.27 8.42 29.71
N ASP A 970 24.78 8.47 28.46
CA ASP A 970 23.37 8.68 28.13
C ASP A 970 22.62 7.35 27.94
N HIS A 971 23.31 6.26 27.56
CA HIS A 971 22.69 4.95 27.31
C HIS A 971 23.62 3.77 27.67
N PRO A 972 23.14 2.76 28.41
CA PRO A 972 24.00 1.67 28.91
C PRO A 972 24.31 0.58 27.87
N ASN A 973 23.47 0.41 26.85
CA ASN A 973 23.63 -0.64 25.81
C ASN A 973 23.86 0.00 24.44
N ILE A 974 25.12 0.21 24.08
CA ILE A 974 25.53 0.83 22.82
C ILE A 974 26.26 -0.20 21.96
N ALA A 975 25.81 -0.38 20.72
CA ALA A 975 26.44 -1.25 19.74
C ALA A 975 27.04 -0.43 18.59
N VAL A 976 28.30 -0.70 18.28
CA VAL A 976 29.01 -0.06 17.16
C VAL A 976 28.83 -0.91 15.91
N LEU A 977 28.11 -0.36 14.92
CA LEU A 977 28.01 -0.95 13.57
C LEU A 977 28.73 -0.04 12.56
N PRO A 978 29.99 -0.38 12.20
CA PRO A 978 30.79 0.43 11.28
C PRO A 978 30.17 0.51 9.90
N THR A 979 30.47 1.58 9.15
CA THR A 979 30.03 1.67 7.75
C THR A 979 30.68 0.55 6.93
N ARG A 980 29.85 -0.22 6.21
CA ARG A 980 30.30 -1.23 5.24
C ARG A 980 29.65 -1.01 3.88
N LEU A 981 30.42 -1.26 2.83
CA LEU A 981 29.96 -1.15 1.45
C LEU A 981 29.37 -2.47 0.96
N PRO A 982 28.24 -2.50 0.25
CA PRO A 982 27.65 -3.77 -0.19
C PRO A 982 28.51 -4.48 -1.21
N ALA A 983 28.92 -5.70 -0.90
CA ALA A 983 29.87 -6.46 -1.72
C ALA A 983 29.46 -6.52 -3.19
N ARG A 984 28.17 -6.73 -3.47
CA ARG A 984 27.60 -6.81 -4.83
C ARG A 984 27.89 -5.61 -5.75
N PHE A 985 28.16 -4.42 -5.21
CA PHE A 985 28.40 -3.21 -6.00
C PHE A 985 29.88 -2.80 -6.06
N TRP A 986 30.68 -3.25 -5.09
CA TRP A 986 32.00 -2.68 -4.82
C TRP A 986 33.16 -3.66 -5.06
N THR A 987 32.88 -4.88 -5.54
CA THR A 987 33.89 -5.91 -5.81
C THR A 987 34.72 -5.68 -7.07
N ALA A 988 34.23 -4.96 -8.08
CA ALA A 988 34.97 -4.75 -9.35
C ALA A 988 34.64 -3.45 -10.12
N PRO A 989 34.71 -2.24 -9.50
CA PRO A 989 34.56 -1.02 -10.28
C PRO A 989 35.71 -0.86 -11.28
N PRO A 990 35.44 -0.52 -12.56
CA PRO A 990 36.48 -0.27 -13.55
C PRO A 990 37.32 0.94 -13.14
N ARG A 991 38.62 0.91 -13.37
CA ARG A 991 39.49 2.09 -13.28
C ARG A 991 40.28 2.23 -14.57
N HIS A 992 40.37 3.45 -15.08
CA HIS A 992 41.30 3.81 -16.14
C HIS A 992 42.44 4.61 -15.50
N ASP A 993 43.68 4.31 -15.89
CA ASP A 993 44.83 5.09 -15.45
C ASP A 993 45.07 6.21 -16.48
N ARG A 994 44.93 7.47 -16.06
CA ARG A 994 45.19 8.64 -16.93
C ARG A 994 46.68 8.80 -17.16
N LEU A 995 47.08 8.84 -18.44
CA LEU A 995 48.48 8.91 -18.87
C LEU A 995 48.97 10.33 -19.22
N ALA A 996 48.07 11.32 -19.35
CA ALA A 996 48.44 12.69 -19.76
C ALA A 996 47.46 13.78 -19.27
N GLY A 997 47.97 14.98 -18.96
CA GLY A 997 47.23 16.18 -18.56
C GLY A 997 47.55 16.66 -17.13
N LYS A 998 46.91 17.75 -16.68
CA LYS A 998 47.02 18.21 -15.28
C LYS A 998 46.40 17.16 -14.34
N PRO A 999 46.99 16.90 -13.17
CA PRO A 999 46.42 15.98 -12.18
C PRO A 999 45.00 16.37 -11.80
N ARG A 1000 44.09 15.40 -11.61
CA ARG A 1000 42.72 15.65 -11.16
C ARG A 1000 42.57 15.44 -9.66
N ILE A 1001 42.13 16.48 -8.97
CA ILE A 1001 41.78 16.42 -7.55
C ILE A 1001 40.27 16.62 -7.42
N GLY A 1002 39.62 15.77 -6.63
CA GLY A 1002 38.18 15.90 -6.43
C GLY A 1002 37.66 15.54 -5.06
N TRP A 1003 36.41 15.93 -4.80
CA TRP A 1003 35.71 15.64 -3.56
C TRP A 1003 34.22 15.42 -3.80
N GLN A 1004 33.55 14.84 -2.80
CA GLN A 1004 32.10 14.71 -2.81
C GLN A 1004 31.45 15.89 -2.06
N ALA A 1005 30.48 16.55 -2.67
CA ALA A 1005 29.91 17.81 -2.15
C ALA A 1005 29.09 17.65 -0.86
N ALA A 1006 28.66 16.43 -0.50
CA ALA A 1006 27.72 16.20 0.59
C ALA A 1006 28.18 16.70 1.98
N LEU A 1007 29.49 16.83 2.20
CA LEU A 1007 30.10 17.33 3.45
C LEU A 1007 30.74 18.73 3.29
N CYS A 1008 30.48 19.40 2.17
CA CYS A 1008 31.10 20.67 1.81
C CYS A 1008 30.22 21.85 2.24
N HIS A 1009 30.33 22.26 3.51
CA HIS A 1009 29.54 23.34 4.10
C HIS A 1009 30.29 24.04 5.22
N GLY A 1010 29.94 25.29 5.54
CA GLY A 1010 30.56 26.02 6.65
C GLY A 1010 32.10 26.07 6.54
N ARG A 1011 32.80 25.58 7.57
CA ARG A 1011 34.28 25.57 7.63
C ARG A 1011 34.93 24.68 6.56
N THR A 1012 34.35 23.53 6.23
CA THR A 1012 34.91 22.65 5.17
C THR A 1012 34.78 23.30 3.79
N LEU A 1013 33.70 24.06 3.56
CA LEU A 1013 33.53 24.88 2.36
C LEU A 1013 34.56 26.01 2.26
N ALA A 1014 34.84 26.70 3.36
CA ALA A 1014 35.86 27.76 3.38
C ALA A 1014 37.25 27.19 3.06
N LEU A 1015 37.62 26.06 3.66
CA LEU A 1015 38.90 25.39 3.42
C LEU A 1015 39.04 24.91 1.97
N ILE A 1016 38.01 24.24 1.42
CA ILE A 1016 38.07 23.78 0.03
C ILE A 1016 38.10 24.96 -0.94
N ALA A 1017 37.45 26.09 -0.65
CA ALA A 1017 37.52 27.29 -1.47
C ALA A 1017 38.94 27.84 -1.56
N GLU A 1018 39.64 27.88 -0.42
CA GLU A 1018 41.03 28.30 -0.35
C GLU A 1018 41.97 27.33 -1.08
N LEU A 1019 41.76 26.01 -0.91
CA LEU A 1019 42.50 24.98 -1.65
C LEU A 1019 42.29 25.09 -3.16
N VAL A 1020 41.04 25.26 -3.59
CA VAL A 1020 40.68 25.41 -5.01
C VAL A 1020 41.41 26.60 -5.62
N SER A 1021 41.42 27.73 -4.91
CA SER A 1021 42.13 28.93 -5.36
C SER A 1021 43.65 28.74 -5.38
N ALA A 1022 44.23 28.09 -4.36
CA ALA A 1022 45.68 27.92 -4.23
C ALA A 1022 46.30 26.99 -5.29
N PHE A 1023 45.54 26.03 -5.82
CA PHE A 1023 46.02 25.08 -6.85
C PHE A 1023 45.32 25.26 -8.20
N ALA A 1024 44.62 26.38 -8.44
CA ALA A 1024 43.83 26.62 -9.65
C ALA A 1024 44.62 26.40 -10.96
N ASP A 1025 45.92 26.72 -10.96
CA ASP A 1025 46.80 26.58 -12.11
C ASP A 1025 47.56 25.24 -12.14
N GLU A 1026 47.57 24.48 -11.05
CA GLU A 1026 48.35 23.24 -10.91
C GLU A 1026 47.52 21.98 -11.22
N VAL A 1027 46.21 22.00 -10.92
CA VAL A 1027 45.33 20.81 -11.01
C VAL A 1027 44.00 21.10 -11.71
N GLU A 1028 43.32 20.03 -12.13
CA GLU A 1028 41.92 20.06 -12.55
C GLU A 1028 41.03 19.68 -11.35
N TRP A 1029 40.14 20.58 -10.92
CA TRP A 1029 39.19 20.34 -9.85
C TRP A 1029 37.91 19.65 -10.35
N VAL A 1030 37.52 18.59 -9.63
CA VAL A 1030 36.36 17.76 -9.95
C VAL A 1030 35.46 17.63 -8.72
N VAL A 1031 34.17 17.90 -8.88
CA VAL A 1031 33.17 17.76 -7.81
C VAL A 1031 32.17 16.69 -8.17
N TYR A 1032 31.87 15.79 -7.23
CA TYR A 1032 30.76 14.85 -7.32
C TYR A 1032 29.63 15.27 -6.36
N GLY A 1033 28.44 15.51 -6.90
CA GLY A 1033 27.27 16.06 -6.19
C GLY A 1033 27.03 17.55 -6.49
N ASP A 1034 26.18 18.18 -5.69
CA ASP A 1034 25.78 19.58 -5.87
C ASP A 1034 26.92 20.54 -5.54
N CYS A 1035 27.63 21.00 -6.58
CA CYS A 1035 28.73 21.95 -6.42
C CYS A 1035 28.23 23.27 -5.81
N PRO A 1036 28.84 23.74 -4.70
CA PRO A 1036 28.51 25.03 -4.11
C PRO A 1036 28.63 26.16 -5.13
N ALA A 1037 27.65 27.07 -5.14
CA ALA A 1037 27.61 28.19 -6.09
C ALA A 1037 28.88 29.04 -6.08
N ALA A 1038 29.47 29.24 -4.89
CA ALA A 1038 30.70 30.01 -4.70
C ALA A 1038 31.92 29.42 -5.43
N LEU A 1039 31.94 28.11 -5.70
CA LEU A 1039 33.06 27.41 -6.34
C LEU A 1039 32.83 27.11 -7.81
N ARG A 1040 31.61 27.34 -8.30
CA ARG A 1040 31.19 26.84 -9.62
C ARG A 1040 32.05 27.38 -10.77
N SER A 1041 32.56 28.62 -10.66
CA SER A 1041 33.42 29.26 -11.66
C SER A 1041 34.88 28.79 -11.64
N GLN A 1042 35.33 28.19 -10.54
CA GLN A 1042 36.72 27.75 -10.34
C GLN A 1042 36.88 26.22 -10.52
N VAL A 1043 35.77 25.48 -10.52
CA VAL A 1043 35.73 24.03 -10.71
C VAL A 1043 35.53 23.69 -12.19
N GLN A 1044 36.45 22.92 -12.75
CA GLN A 1044 36.44 22.54 -14.17
C GLN A 1044 35.37 21.49 -14.48
N ARG A 1045 35.07 20.57 -13.56
CA ARG A 1045 34.08 19.50 -13.78
C ARG A 1045 33.19 19.27 -12.57
N VAL A 1046 31.88 19.18 -12.81
CA VAL A 1046 30.88 18.85 -11.79
C VAL A 1046 30.06 17.68 -12.31
N TYR A 1047 30.03 16.59 -11.54
CA TYR A 1047 29.24 15.39 -11.82
C TYR A 1047 28.06 15.35 -10.85
N PRO A 1048 26.82 15.24 -11.31
CA PRO A 1048 25.65 15.19 -10.43
C PRO A 1048 25.63 13.92 -9.58
N ALA A 1049 24.96 13.98 -8.42
CA ALA A 1049 24.74 12.81 -7.59
C ALA A 1049 23.88 11.76 -8.34
N THR A 1050 24.19 10.47 -8.11
CA THR A 1050 23.51 9.33 -8.74
C THR A 1050 22.85 8.44 -7.68
N ASP A 1051 22.08 7.44 -8.10
CA ASP A 1051 21.56 6.43 -7.18
C ASP A 1051 22.69 5.62 -6.52
N THR A 1052 22.42 5.14 -5.30
CA THR A 1052 23.36 4.49 -4.37
C THR A 1052 24.16 3.36 -5.02
N GLU A 1053 23.50 2.52 -5.81
CA GLU A 1053 24.07 1.33 -6.45
C GLU A 1053 25.04 1.67 -7.59
N ARG A 1054 24.99 2.92 -8.07
CA ARG A 1054 25.76 3.42 -9.23
C ARG A 1054 26.92 4.33 -8.85
N VAL A 1055 27.02 4.66 -7.57
CA VAL A 1055 28.15 5.40 -7.01
C VAL A 1055 29.50 4.75 -7.42
N PRO A 1056 29.70 3.41 -7.41
CA PRO A 1056 30.98 2.83 -7.83
C PRO A 1056 31.39 3.22 -9.25
N GLN A 1057 30.46 3.15 -10.21
CA GLN A 1057 30.71 3.49 -11.61
C GLN A 1057 30.87 5.00 -11.79
N ALA A 1058 30.07 5.81 -11.09
CA ALA A 1058 30.17 7.26 -11.17
C ALA A 1058 31.51 7.77 -10.63
N LEU A 1059 31.97 7.24 -9.48
CA LEU A 1059 33.27 7.60 -8.92
C LEU A 1059 34.43 7.15 -9.80
N ALA A 1060 34.33 5.98 -10.43
CA ALA A 1060 35.30 5.52 -11.41
C ALA A 1060 35.44 6.46 -12.62
N LEU A 1061 34.33 7.07 -13.07
CA LEU A 1061 34.32 7.99 -14.21
C LEU A 1061 34.90 9.38 -13.89
N LEU A 1062 35.05 9.73 -12.61
CA LEU A 1062 35.68 11.00 -12.23
C LEU A 1062 37.16 11.05 -12.63
N ASP A 1063 37.80 9.88 -12.75
CA ASP A 1063 39.19 9.74 -13.18
C ASP A 1063 40.12 10.63 -12.34
N LEU A 1064 39.98 10.53 -11.01
CA LEU A 1064 40.74 11.32 -10.04
C LEU A 1064 42.12 10.71 -9.84
N ASP A 1065 43.15 11.55 -9.85
CA ASP A 1065 44.49 11.21 -9.37
C ASP A 1065 44.55 11.26 -7.83
N LEU A 1066 43.68 12.07 -7.20
CA LEU A 1066 43.59 12.24 -5.76
C LEU A 1066 42.18 12.65 -5.32
N ALA A 1067 41.68 12.07 -4.23
CA ALA A 1067 40.42 12.49 -3.61
C ALA A 1067 40.66 13.17 -2.24
N LEU A 1068 39.85 14.18 -1.95
CA LEU A 1068 39.81 14.85 -0.65
C LEU A 1068 38.53 14.48 0.08
N VAL A 1069 38.67 13.96 1.30
CA VAL A 1069 37.56 13.70 2.23
C VAL A 1069 37.67 14.65 3.40
N LEU A 1070 36.98 15.79 3.30
CA LEU A 1070 36.94 16.79 4.35
C LEU A 1070 35.84 16.42 5.35
N HIS A 1071 36.16 16.54 6.63
CA HIS A 1071 35.25 16.29 7.73
C HIS A 1071 35.23 17.51 8.66
N ASP A 1072 34.04 17.90 9.12
CA ASP A 1072 33.81 19.11 9.92
C ASP A 1072 34.12 18.92 11.42
N GLY A 1073 34.43 17.69 11.83
CA GLY A 1073 34.79 17.33 13.20
C GLY A 1073 33.59 16.92 14.07
N HIS A 1074 32.38 16.92 13.52
CA HIS A 1074 31.17 16.57 14.26
C HIS A 1074 30.89 15.07 14.18
N ALA A 1075 30.67 14.40 15.31
CA ALA A 1075 30.45 12.94 15.34
C ALA A 1075 29.29 12.47 14.44
N LEU A 1076 28.26 13.29 14.25
CA LEU A 1076 27.07 12.95 13.46
C LEU A 1076 27.35 12.76 11.95
N THR A 1077 28.42 13.35 11.41
CA THR A 1077 28.81 13.27 9.99
C THR A 1077 29.88 12.20 9.73
N HIS A 1078 30.41 11.55 10.77
CA HIS A 1078 31.43 10.50 10.68
C HIS A 1078 31.04 9.34 9.77
N ALA A 1079 29.80 8.85 9.89
CA ALA A 1079 29.33 7.72 9.10
C ALA A 1079 29.38 8.03 7.59
N LEU A 1080 28.99 9.25 7.23
CA LEU A 1080 28.99 9.74 5.85
C LEU A 1080 30.41 9.98 5.34
N ALA A 1081 31.29 10.58 6.13
CA ALA A 1081 32.69 10.78 5.77
C ALA A 1081 33.44 9.44 5.62
N SER A 1082 33.17 8.48 6.51
CA SER A 1082 33.69 7.12 6.44
C SER A 1082 33.20 6.41 5.17
N ALA A 1083 31.92 6.56 4.82
CA ALA A 1083 31.39 6.05 3.56
C ALA A 1083 32.17 6.62 2.36
N GLN A 1084 32.36 7.94 2.29
CA GLN A 1084 33.09 8.57 1.17
C GLN A 1084 34.54 8.05 1.03
N LEU A 1085 35.25 7.89 2.14
CA LEU A 1085 36.60 7.32 2.14
C LEU A 1085 36.60 5.89 1.60
N LEU A 1086 35.70 5.05 2.11
CA LEU A 1086 35.58 3.66 1.66
C LEU A 1086 35.18 3.58 0.18
N GLU A 1087 34.28 4.45 -0.27
CA GLU A 1087 33.81 4.53 -1.66
C GLU A 1087 34.97 4.86 -2.61
N TYR A 1088 35.78 5.88 -2.29
CA TYR A 1088 37.00 6.20 -3.04
C TYR A 1088 38.05 5.08 -2.96
N GLY A 1089 38.20 4.48 -1.78
CA GLY A 1089 39.10 3.36 -1.59
C GLY A 1089 38.75 2.15 -2.43
N ALA A 1090 37.46 1.79 -2.49
CA ALA A 1090 36.98 0.67 -3.30
C ALA A 1090 37.18 0.88 -4.82
N THR A 1091 37.28 2.14 -5.29
CA THR A 1091 37.65 2.49 -6.68
C THR A 1091 39.16 2.70 -6.89
N ALA A 1092 39.99 2.38 -5.89
CA ALA A 1092 41.44 2.56 -5.87
C ALA A 1092 41.92 4.01 -6.00
N ILE A 1093 41.07 4.99 -5.69
CA ILE A 1093 41.46 6.41 -5.69
C ILE A 1093 42.20 6.69 -4.37
N PRO A 1094 43.43 7.24 -4.40
CA PRO A 1094 44.12 7.63 -3.18
C PRO A 1094 43.40 8.80 -2.50
N VAL A 1095 43.45 8.83 -1.17
CA VAL A 1095 42.65 9.76 -0.36
C VAL A 1095 43.55 10.54 0.60
N ILE A 1096 43.38 11.86 0.63
CA ILE A 1096 43.73 12.70 1.78
C ILE A 1096 42.45 12.99 2.55
N CYS A 1097 42.48 12.84 3.87
CA CYS A 1097 41.33 13.10 4.71
C CYS A 1097 41.68 13.95 5.93
N SER A 1098 40.66 14.54 6.55
CA SER A 1098 40.81 15.20 7.86
C SER A 1098 41.22 14.18 8.92
N ASP A 1099 42.18 14.54 9.79
CA ASP A 1099 42.66 13.73 10.91
C ASP A 1099 41.60 13.38 11.97
N SER A 1100 40.53 14.17 12.05
CA SER A 1100 39.34 13.85 12.83
C SER A 1100 38.65 12.54 12.42
N LEU A 1101 38.90 12.03 11.21
CA LEU A 1101 38.30 10.80 10.70
C LEU A 1101 39.12 9.57 11.13
N ARG A 1102 38.83 9.02 12.32
CA ARG A 1102 39.60 7.90 12.92
C ARG A 1102 39.78 6.67 12.03
N ILE A 1103 38.83 6.39 11.13
CA ILE A 1103 38.90 5.27 10.18
C ILE A 1103 40.18 5.34 9.33
N ALA A 1104 40.73 6.53 9.10
CA ALA A 1104 41.96 6.74 8.34
C ALA A 1104 43.16 5.93 8.87
N SER A 1105 43.25 5.78 10.20
CA SER A 1105 44.31 5.02 10.86
C SER A 1105 44.27 3.52 10.52
N LEU A 1106 43.09 2.97 10.24
CA LEU A 1106 42.91 1.57 9.86
C LEU A 1106 43.40 1.29 8.44
N TYR A 1107 43.35 2.29 7.56
CA TYR A 1107 43.64 2.15 6.12
C TYR A 1107 44.94 2.84 5.67
N ARG A 1108 45.73 3.39 6.61
CA ARG A 1108 47.02 4.05 6.33
C ARG A 1108 46.95 5.09 5.21
N VAL A 1109 45.83 5.81 5.14
CA VAL A 1109 45.64 6.96 4.25
C VAL A 1109 46.28 8.20 4.86
N THR A 1110 46.54 9.21 4.02
CA THR A 1110 47.12 10.47 4.47
C THR A 1110 46.06 11.27 5.24
N ALA A 1111 46.28 11.47 6.54
CA ALA A 1111 45.37 12.18 7.42
C ALA A 1111 46.02 13.49 7.90
N VAL A 1112 45.33 14.62 7.77
CA VAL A 1112 45.89 15.94 8.11
C VAL A 1112 44.91 16.80 8.91
N ALA A 1113 45.45 17.67 9.76
CA ALA A 1113 44.65 18.68 10.45
C ALA A 1113 43.98 19.62 9.45
N ASN A 1114 42.76 20.10 9.77
CA ASN A 1114 41.99 21.07 8.96
C ASN A 1114 42.60 22.48 9.00
N ARG A 1115 43.88 22.60 8.64
CA ARG A 1115 44.63 23.84 8.45
C ARG A 1115 45.18 23.87 7.03
N MET A 1116 45.09 25.01 6.37
CA MET A 1116 45.49 25.19 4.97
C MET A 1116 46.91 24.69 4.69
N GLU A 1117 47.86 24.97 5.57
CA GLU A 1117 49.27 24.56 5.43
C GLU A 1117 49.44 23.03 5.35
N CYS A 1118 48.77 22.28 6.22
CA CYS A 1118 48.85 20.82 6.26
C CYS A 1118 48.24 20.18 5.00
N TRP A 1119 47.09 20.69 4.55
CA TRP A 1119 46.46 20.22 3.31
C TRP A 1119 47.32 20.54 2.08
N ARG A 1120 47.90 21.75 2.02
CA ARG A 1120 48.79 22.16 0.92
C ARG A 1120 50.04 21.28 0.85
N GLU A 1121 50.66 20.99 1.99
CA GLU A 1121 51.83 20.12 2.07
C GLU A 1121 51.49 18.69 1.61
N ALA A 1122 50.40 18.12 2.13
CA ALA A 1122 49.98 16.78 1.75
C ALA A 1122 49.62 16.67 0.26
N ILE A 1123 48.87 17.64 -0.29
CA ILE A 1123 48.54 17.67 -1.72
C ILE A 1123 49.83 17.74 -2.55
N ARG A 1124 50.75 18.65 -2.24
CA ARG A 1124 52.03 18.76 -2.96
C ARG A 1124 52.87 17.49 -2.86
N GLY A 1125 52.89 16.82 -1.70
CA GLY A 1125 53.56 15.54 -1.52
C GLY A 1125 52.99 14.45 -2.45
N HIS A 1126 51.67 14.36 -2.56
CA HIS A 1126 51.01 13.42 -3.48
C HIS A 1126 51.23 13.77 -4.96
N LEU A 1127 51.23 15.06 -5.31
CA LEU A 1127 51.46 15.53 -6.68
C LEU A 1127 52.92 15.35 -7.13
N ALA A 1128 53.88 15.34 -6.21
CA ALA A 1128 55.30 15.14 -6.51
C ALA A 1128 55.61 13.70 -6.98
N ASP A 1129 54.86 12.70 -6.50
CA ASP A 1129 54.97 11.30 -6.93
C ASP A 1129 53.57 10.65 -7.06
N LEU A 1130 52.99 10.81 -8.26
CA LEU A 1130 51.68 10.26 -8.58
C LEU A 1130 51.68 8.73 -8.64
N ASP A 1131 52.81 8.09 -8.95
CA ASP A 1131 52.89 6.63 -9.02
C ASP A 1131 52.90 6.00 -7.62
N ALA A 1132 53.60 6.62 -6.67
CA ALA A 1132 53.48 6.25 -5.25
C ALA A 1132 52.05 6.48 -4.74
N SER A 1133 51.42 7.60 -5.09
CA SER A 1133 50.02 7.88 -4.74
C SER A 1133 49.06 6.82 -5.30
N ARG A 1134 49.23 6.41 -6.56
CA ARG A 1134 48.43 5.35 -7.19
C ARG A 1134 48.62 4.00 -6.51
N LYS A 1135 49.85 3.65 -6.09
CA LYS A 1135 50.12 2.44 -5.28
C LYS A 1135 49.39 2.49 -3.93
N GLN A 1136 49.36 3.64 -3.27
CA GLN A 1136 48.59 3.82 -2.03
C GLN A 1136 47.08 3.59 -2.28
N GLY A 1137 46.53 4.14 -3.38
CA GLY A 1137 45.13 3.90 -3.77
C GLY A 1137 44.81 2.43 -4.03
N ARG A 1138 45.69 1.70 -4.74
CA ARG A 1138 45.53 0.25 -4.98
C ARG A 1138 45.59 -0.57 -3.69
N ARG A 1139 46.45 -0.18 -2.74
CA ARG A 1139 46.51 -0.79 -1.41
C ARG A 1139 45.21 -0.55 -0.64
N LEU A 1140 44.74 0.71 -0.60
CA LEU A 1140 43.48 1.08 0.04
C LEU A 1140 42.31 0.24 -0.51
N GLN A 1141 42.26 0.00 -1.82
CA GLN A 1141 41.26 -0.89 -2.42
C GLN A 1141 41.32 -2.32 -1.87
N CYS A 1142 42.51 -2.89 -1.73
CA CYS A 1142 42.68 -4.24 -1.17
C CYS A 1142 42.16 -4.29 0.27
N ASP A 1143 42.57 -3.33 1.09
CA ASP A 1143 42.19 -3.24 2.50
C ASP A 1143 40.66 -3.05 2.66
N VAL A 1144 40.04 -2.19 1.85
CA VAL A 1144 38.58 -1.97 1.85
C VAL A 1144 37.83 -3.22 1.41
N ARG A 1145 38.30 -3.93 0.37
CA ARG A 1145 37.67 -5.17 -0.10
C ARG A 1145 37.76 -6.28 0.94
N GLN A 1146 38.84 -6.34 1.69
CA GLN A 1146 39.07 -7.37 2.69
C GLN A 1146 38.28 -7.11 3.99
N HIS A 1147 38.10 -5.85 4.39
CA HIS A 1147 37.63 -5.53 5.74
C HIS A 1147 36.32 -4.75 5.81
N SER A 1148 35.90 -4.09 4.73
CA SER A 1148 34.80 -3.11 4.75
C SER A 1148 33.65 -3.45 3.82
N LEU A 1149 33.66 -4.62 3.18
CA LEU A 1149 32.51 -5.10 2.44
C LEU A 1149 31.49 -5.72 3.39
N LEU A 1150 30.21 -5.55 3.06
CA LEU A 1150 29.10 -6.24 3.69
C LEU A 1150 28.94 -7.63 3.04
N ASP A 1151 29.74 -8.57 3.52
CA ASP A 1151 29.75 -9.98 3.16
C ASP A 1151 28.91 -10.82 4.14
N GLU A 1152 28.94 -12.15 4.03
CA GLU A 1152 28.25 -13.11 4.93
C GLU A 1152 28.57 -12.87 6.42
N ALA A 1153 29.84 -12.61 6.74
CA ALA A 1153 30.28 -12.33 8.10
C ALA A 1153 29.73 -10.97 8.58
N GLY A 1154 29.79 -9.94 7.74
CA GLY A 1154 29.19 -8.63 8.00
C GLY A 1154 27.69 -8.71 8.24
N LEU A 1155 26.94 -9.44 7.40
CA LEU A 1155 25.50 -9.64 7.59
C LEU A 1155 25.19 -10.35 8.91
N SER A 1156 26.01 -11.34 9.29
CA SER A 1156 25.86 -12.02 10.58
C SER A 1156 26.08 -11.09 11.78
N ALA A 1157 27.06 -10.20 11.71
CA ALA A 1157 27.28 -9.19 12.73
C ALA A 1157 26.09 -8.22 12.84
N TRP A 1158 25.53 -7.77 11.71
CA TRP A 1158 24.32 -6.93 11.72
C TRP A 1158 23.13 -7.62 12.37
N LEU A 1159 22.89 -8.88 11.99
CA LEU A 1159 21.81 -9.66 12.57
C LEU A 1159 21.99 -9.81 14.08
N SER A 1160 23.21 -10.04 14.58
CA SER A 1160 23.46 -10.16 16.02
C SER A 1160 23.18 -8.87 16.80
N VAL A 1161 23.42 -7.70 16.19
CA VAL A 1161 23.14 -6.40 16.79
C VAL A 1161 21.66 -6.02 16.68
N TRP A 1162 20.97 -6.51 15.65
CA TRP A 1162 19.54 -6.28 15.49
C TRP A 1162 18.67 -7.32 16.18
N ALA A 1163 19.20 -8.48 16.54
CA ALA A 1163 18.47 -9.48 17.30
C ALA A 1163 18.25 -9.04 18.75
N THR A 1164 17.17 -9.56 19.34
CA THR A 1164 16.95 -9.52 20.78
C THR A 1164 18.11 -10.21 21.51
N PRO A 1165 18.55 -9.70 22.68
CA PRO A 1165 19.45 -10.47 23.53
C PRO A 1165 18.76 -11.81 23.87
N GLY A 1166 19.44 -12.92 23.57
CA GLY A 1166 18.97 -14.28 23.87
C GLY A 1166 19.06 -14.64 25.34
#